data_AF-E5B5W0-F1
#
_entry.id   AF-E5B5W0-F1
#
_cell.length_a   1.000
_cell.length_b   1.000
_cell.length_c   1.000
_cell.angle_alpha   90.00
_cell.angle_beta   90.00
_cell.angle_gamma   90.00
#
_symmetry.space_group_name_H-M   'P 1'
#
loop_
_entity.id
_entity.type
_entity.pdbx_description
1 polymer ?
#
loop_
_entity_poly.entity_id
_entity_poly.type
_entity_poly.pdbx_seq_one_letter_code
_entity_poly.pdbx_strand_id
1 'polypeptide(L)'
;MSTTLRQLSQHFLDVNQKRYHYFSLTKAAAELGDISRLPKSMKVLMENLLRWQDEDSVTAEDIRALAGWLKHAHAQREIAYRPARVLMQDFTGVPAVVDLAAMREAVQRLGGDVAKVNPLTPVDLVIDHSVTVDRYGNDDAFAENVHLEMERNHERYVFLRWGQKAFNRFSVVPPGTGICHQVNLEYLGQAVWHESDGDREVAWPDTLVGTDSHTTMINALGVLGWGVGGIEAEAAMLGQPVSMLIPDVVGFKLTGKLQPGITATDLVLTVTQMLRQHGVVGKFVEFYGDGLDDLPLADRATIANMAPEYGATCGFFPVDDVTLGYMKLTGRSNDQLALVEAYAKAQGLWRCSGDEPVFTSSLALDMNSVESSVAGPKRPQDRVSLRDVPAAFRASNQLEINYALKQHHAVSCRDGRSGQQYQLEDGAVVIAAITSCTNTSNPSVMMAAGLLAKKAVMLGLKPKPWVKASLAPGSRVVSDYLASARLTPYLDKLGFNLVGYGCTTCIGNSGPLPDEIEKAIRQGDLTVGAVLSGNRNFEGRIHPFVKTNWLASPPLVVAYALAGNMTLNLESDPIGEDINGNAVYLRDIWPSPTEIAEAVQMVSITMFHKEYAEVFEGTPEWQSIHVSEAATYDWDGSSTYIRLSPFFDGMDKEPKPVQDIHGARILAMLGDSVTTDHISPAGSIKADSPAGRYLLEHGVERGDFNSYGSRRGNHEVMMRGTFANIRIRNEMVPGVEGGMTRYIPGNEQMAIYDAAMRYQQAGIPLAIIAGKEYGSGSSRDWAAKGPRLQGVRVVIAESFERIHRSNLIGMGILPLEFPQGVTRKTLKLTGDEQIEVVDLQQLKPGGTVSVILTREDGSQEVLAARCRIDTGNELTYYKNDGILHYVIRNMLQ
;
A
#
# COMPACT_ATOMS: atom_id res chain seq x y z
N MET A 1 -28.27 0.63 37.85
CA MET A 1 -27.35 0.93 36.72
C MET A 1 -28.23 1.09 35.49
N SER A 2 -28.08 2.18 34.74
CA SER A 2 -28.80 2.34 33.46
C SER A 2 -28.35 1.24 32.50
N THR A 3 -29.28 0.62 31.78
CA THR A 3 -28.96 -0.34 30.71
C THR A 3 -28.11 0.34 29.65
N THR A 4 -27.02 -0.28 29.20
CA THR A 4 -26.13 0.31 28.19
C THR A 4 -26.74 0.20 26.78
N LEU A 5 -26.29 1.04 25.83
CA LEU A 5 -26.73 0.96 24.43
C LEU A 5 -26.41 -0.42 23.82
N ARG A 6 -25.28 -1.01 24.18
CA ARG A 6 -24.88 -2.38 23.85
C ARG A 6 -25.89 -3.41 24.34
N GLN A 7 -26.35 -3.31 25.58
CA GLN A 7 -27.36 -4.23 26.12
C GLN A 7 -28.73 -4.03 25.44
N LEU A 8 -29.14 -2.79 25.20
CA LEU A 8 -30.42 -2.48 24.55
C LEU A 8 -30.47 -2.91 23.07
N SER A 9 -29.33 -2.89 22.39
CA SER A 9 -29.21 -3.24 20.97
C SER A 9 -29.14 -4.74 20.69
N GLN A 10 -29.01 -5.62 21.69
CA GLN A 10 -28.94 -7.07 21.45
C GLN A 10 -30.18 -7.59 20.71
N HIS A 11 -29.94 -8.34 19.64
CA HIS A 11 -30.97 -9.00 18.83
C HIS A 11 -30.44 -10.32 18.25
N PHE A 12 -31.30 -11.04 17.53
CA PHE A 12 -30.91 -12.24 16.80
C PHE A 12 -31.56 -12.30 15.41
N LEU A 13 -30.98 -13.09 14.50
CA LEU A 13 -31.49 -13.41 13.17
C LEU A 13 -31.49 -14.93 13.05
N ASP A 14 -32.60 -15.52 12.59
CA ASP A 14 -32.66 -16.94 12.26
C ASP A 14 -32.47 -17.09 10.74
N VAL A 15 -31.35 -17.68 10.31
CA VAL A 15 -30.94 -17.83 8.90
C VAL A 15 -30.57 -19.29 8.66
N ASN A 16 -31.19 -19.96 7.68
CA ASN A 16 -30.96 -21.37 7.37
C ASN A 16 -30.93 -22.30 8.61
N GLN A 17 -31.91 -22.15 9.51
CA GLN A 17 -32.02 -22.93 10.76
C GLN A 17 -30.89 -22.70 11.78
N LYS A 18 -30.02 -21.71 11.57
CA LYS A 18 -29.02 -21.24 12.53
C LYS A 18 -29.42 -19.89 13.10
N ARG A 19 -29.18 -19.69 14.39
CA ARG A 19 -29.45 -18.44 15.10
C ARG A 19 -28.16 -17.65 15.27
N TYR A 20 -28.13 -16.43 14.75
CA TYR A 20 -27.02 -15.50 14.90
C TYR A 20 -27.44 -14.33 15.79
N HIS A 21 -26.70 -14.10 16.87
CA HIS A 21 -26.84 -12.94 17.74
C HIS A 21 -26.06 -11.76 17.17
N TYR A 22 -26.57 -10.55 17.33
CA TYR A 22 -25.87 -9.34 16.87
C TYR A 22 -26.35 -8.09 17.61
N PHE A 23 -25.64 -6.98 17.42
CA PHE A 23 -25.98 -5.67 17.96
C PHE A 23 -26.74 -4.87 16.90
N SER A 24 -28.05 -4.77 17.06
CA SER A 24 -28.97 -4.18 16.09
C SER A 24 -28.92 -2.66 16.10
N LEU A 25 -28.54 -2.07 14.96
CA LEU A 25 -28.58 -0.62 14.72
C LEU A 25 -30.01 -0.08 14.82
N THR A 26 -30.99 -0.83 14.31
CA THR A 26 -32.42 -0.45 14.39
C THR A 26 -32.91 -0.34 15.83
N LYS A 27 -32.47 -1.23 16.73
CA LYS A 27 -32.78 -1.12 18.16
C LYS A 27 -32.04 0.04 18.81
N ALA A 28 -30.76 0.23 18.50
CA ALA A 28 -29.98 1.35 19.01
C ALA A 28 -30.59 2.70 18.59
N ALA A 29 -31.14 2.79 17.38
CA ALA A 29 -31.83 3.98 16.85
C ALA A 29 -33.01 4.45 17.72
N ALA A 30 -33.67 3.55 18.46
CA ALA A 30 -34.74 3.94 19.39
C ALA A 30 -34.26 4.91 20.48
N GLU A 31 -32.97 4.82 20.87
CA GLU A 31 -32.33 5.69 21.85
C GLU A 31 -31.50 6.81 21.19
N LEU A 32 -30.96 6.57 19.99
CA LEU A 32 -30.04 7.48 19.29
C LEU A 32 -30.74 8.46 18.35
N GLY A 33 -32.00 8.20 17.96
CA GLY A 33 -32.73 8.93 16.93
C GLY A 33 -32.55 8.32 15.53
N ASP A 34 -32.99 9.05 14.50
CA ASP A 34 -32.91 8.57 13.11
C ASP A 34 -31.46 8.51 12.63
N ILE A 35 -31.02 7.29 12.29
CA ILE A 35 -29.71 6.98 11.72
C ILE A 35 -29.81 6.36 10.32
N SER A 36 -31.01 6.36 9.73
CA SER A 36 -31.31 5.66 8.47
C SER A 36 -30.47 6.16 7.30
N ARG A 37 -30.22 7.48 7.27
CA ARG A 37 -29.46 8.19 6.23
C ARG A 37 -27.97 8.36 6.51
N LEU A 38 -27.43 7.74 7.56
CA LEU A 38 -25.98 7.67 7.72
C LEU A 38 -25.34 6.92 6.54
N PRO A 39 -24.14 7.34 6.09
CA PRO A 39 -23.33 6.54 5.18
C PRO A 39 -23.18 5.12 5.70
N LYS A 40 -23.16 4.14 4.80
CA LYS A 40 -23.12 2.72 5.16
C LYS A 40 -21.80 2.38 5.88
N SER A 41 -20.70 3.02 5.49
CA SER A 41 -19.41 2.97 6.19
C SER A 41 -19.49 3.44 7.65
N MET A 42 -20.30 4.47 7.94
CA MET A 42 -20.52 4.97 9.30
C MET A 42 -21.39 4.03 10.14
N LYS A 43 -22.33 3.32 9.50
CA LYS A 43 -23.11 2.25 10.16
C LYS A 43 -22.23 1.08 10.57
N VAL A 44 -21.22 0.72 9.78
CA VAL A 44 -20.21 -0.28 10.15
C VAL A 44 -19.43 0.16 11.39
N LEU A 45 -18.97 1.42 11.45
CA LEU A 45 -18.32 1.97 12.65
C LEU A 45 -19.26 1.97 13.87
N MET A 46 -20.54 2.28 13.67
CA MET A 46 -21.52 2.28 14.75
C MET A 46 -21.74 0.91 15.36
N GLU A 47 -21.85 -0.13 14.52
CA GLU A 47 -21.94 -1.52 14.98
C GLU A 47 -20.71 -1.86 15.82
N ASN A 48 -19.52 -1.48 15.36
CA ASN A 48 -18.27 -1.75 16.05
C ASN A 48 -18.27 -1.14 17.45
N LEU A 49 -18.62 0.16 17.57
CA LEU A 49 -18.70 0.84 18.86
C LEU A 49 -19.77 0.23 19.77
N LEU A 50 -20.94 -0.12 19.24
CA LEU A 50 -21.99 -0.79 20.02
C LEU A 50 -21.53 -2.12 20.58
N ARG A 51 -20.87 -2.95 19.76
CA ARG A 51 -20.36 -4.27 20.16
C ARG A 51 -19.27 -4.18 21.23
N TRP A 52 -18.46 -3.12 21.19
CA TRP A 52 -17.32 -2.93 22.10
C TRP A 52 -17.56 -1.94 23.25
N GLN A 53 -18.79 -1.45 23.44
CA GLN A 53 -19.09 -0.56 24.57
C GLN A 53 -18.71 -1.21 25.91
N ASP A 54 -17.82 -0.54 26.64
CA ASP A 54 -17.24 -0.95 27.93
C ASP A 54 -17.15 0.21 28.94
N GLU A 55 -17.55 1.43 28.57
CA GLU A 55 -17.45 2.67 29.37
C GLU A 55 -16.02 3.10 29.73
N ASP A 56 -15.02 2.51 29.07
CA ASP A 56 -13.61 2.89 29.17
C ASP A 56 -13.06 3.26 27.79
N SER A 57 -12.86 2.26 26.93
CA SER A 57 -12.39 2.49 25.57
C SER A 57 -13.50 2.96 24.63
N VAL A 58 -14.74 2.51 24.85
CA VAL A 58 -15.93 2.95 24.10
C VAL A 58 -17.04 3.30 25.08
N THR A 59 -17.39 4.57 25.09
CA THR A 59 -18.41 5.17 25.96
C THR A 59 -19.73 5.37 25.22
N ALA A 60 -20.81 5.57 25.98
CA ALA A 60 -22.10 5.95 25.39
C ALA A 60 -22.05 7.31 24.66
N GLU A 61 -21.11 8.20 25.00
CA GLU A 61 -20.92 9.49 24.32
C GLU A 61 -20.35 9.29 22.91
N ASP A 62 -19.42 8.36 22.73
CA ASP A 62 -18.81 8.06 21.42
C ASP A 62 -19.87 7.61 20.41
N ILE A 63 -20.76 6.71 20.84
CA ILE A 63 -21.86 6.19 20.01
C ILE A 63 -22.86 7.31 19.69
N ARG A 64 -23.19 8.17 20.67
CA ARG A 64 -24.09 9.32 20.45
C ARG A 64 -23.46 10.37 19.53
N ALA A 65 -22.16 10.59 19.60
CA ALA A 65 -21.46 11.50 18.71
C ALA A 65 -21.51 11.00 17.26
N LEU A 66 -21.34 9.69 17.04
CA LEU A 66 -21.44 9.08 15.72
C LEU A 66 -22.86 9.18 15.14
N ALA A 67 -23.90 8.96 15.95
CA ALA A 67 -25.28 9.21 15.52
C ALA A 67 -25.52 10.71 15.24
N GLY A 68 -24.98 11.58 16.11
CA GLY A 68 -25.06 13.04 16.01
C GLY A 68 -24.37 13.61 14.77
N TRP A 69 -23.41 12.90 14.19
CA TRP A 69 -22.74 13.26 12.93
C TRP A 69 -23.76 13.59 11.83
N LEU A 70 -24.89 12.89 11.77
CA LEU A 70 -25.92 13.08 10.73
C LEU A 70 -26.50 14.51 10.68
N LYS A 71 -26.46 15.25 11.80
CA LYS A 71 -27.01 16.61 11.88
C LYS A 71 -26.20 17.63 11.09
N HIS A 72 -24.89 17.42 11.00
CA HIS A 72 -23.94 18.39 10.45
C HIS A 72 -22.99 17.77 9.42
N ALA A 73 -23.12 16.46 9.16
CA ALA A 73 -22.21 15.65 8.37
C ALA A 73 -20.73 15.80 8.78
N HIS A 74 -20.51 16.02 10.08
CA HIS A 74 -19.21 16.23 10.71
C HIS A 74 -19.32 15.98 12.23
N ALA A 75 -18.26 15.45 12.84
CA ALA A 75 -18.13 15.35 14.29
C ALA A 75 -16.66 15.38 14.73
N GLN A 76 -16.33 16.21 15.72
CA GLN A 76 -14.99 16.26 16.32
C GLN A 76 -14.96 15.40 17.59
N ARG A 77 -14.94 14.08 17.42
CA ARG A 77 -14.87 13.13 18.53
C ARG A 77 -13.90 12.01 18.17
N GLU A 78 -13.04 11.63 19.12
CA GLU A 78 -12.21 10.44 19.03
C GLU A 78 -13.05 9.19 19.33
N ILE A 79 -12.82 8.11 18.58
CA ILE A 79 -13.44 6.81 18.76
C ILE A 79 -12.37 5.71 18.76
N ALA A 80 -12.66 4.61 19.45
CA ALA A 80 -11.81 3.43 19.54
C ALA A 80 -12.36 2.31 18.66
N TYR A 81 -11.85 2.19 17.43
CA TYR A 81 -12.28 1.18 16.47
C TYR A 81 -11.47 -0.12 16.63
N ARG A 82 -12.13 -1.28 16.70
CA ARG A 82 -11.48 -2.59 16.78
C ARG A 82 -11.71 -3.41 15.50
N PRO A 83 -10.68 -3.65 14.67
CA PRO A 83 -10.86 -4.44 13.45
C PRO A 83 -11.22 -5.89 13.75
N ALA A 84 -12.01 -6.52 12.87
CA ALA A 84 -12.35 -7.94 12.99
C ALA A 84 -11.18 -8.87 12.64
N ARG A 85 -10.21 -8.41 11.84
CA ARG A 85 -8.99 -9.13 11.44
C ARG A 85 -7.87 -8.18 11.00
N VAL A 86 -6.67 -8.74 10.85
CA VAL A 86 -5.49 -8.05 10.31
C VAL A 86 -4.97 -8.79 9.08
N LEU A 87 -4.65 -8.06 8.01
CA LEU A 87 -4.01 -8.60 6.81
C LEU A 87 -2.55 -8.14 6.73
N MET A 88 -1.63 -9.05 6.46
CA MET A 88 -0.21 -8.77 6.29
C MET A 88 0.33 -9.30 4.97
N GLN A 89 1.46 -8.75 4.56
CA GLN A 89 2.28 -9.25 3.45
C GLN A 89 3.74 -9.34 3.88
N ASP A 90 4.55 -10.20 3.28
CA ASP A 90 5.87 -10.61 3.78
C ASP A 90 6.92 -9.48 3.98
N PHE A 91 6.95 -8.44 3.15
CA PHE A 91 7.85 -7.28 3.37
C PHE A 91 7.48 -6.49 4.63
N THR A 92 6.24 -6.53 5.10
CA THR A 92 5.82 -5.87 6.35
C THR A 92 5.53 -6.85 7.48
N GLY A 93 5.28 -8.10 7.15
CA GLY A 93 5.02 -9.16 8.10
C GLY A 93 6.31 -9.68 8.72
N VAL A 94 7.42 -9.76 7.98
CA VAL A 94 8.73 -10.07 8.57
C VAL A 94 9.10 -9.11 9.71
N PRO A 95 9.14 -7.77 9.52
CA PRO A 95 9.44 -6.87 10.63
C PRO A 95 8.38 -6.93 11.74
N ALA A 96 7.10 -7.18 11.43
CA ALA A 96 6.07 -7.31 12.46
C ALA A 96 6.27 -8.56 13.35
N VAL A 97 6.62 -9.69 12.74
CA VAL A 97 6.94 -10.92 13.50
C VAL A 97 8.25 -10.75 14.27
N VAL A 98 9.24 -9.98 13.76
CA VAL A 98 10.44 -9.58 14.52
C VAL A 98 10.06 -8.74 15.73
N ASP A 99 9.16 -7.79 15.60
CA ASP A 99 8.72 -6.96 16.71
C ASP A 99 7.98 -7.78 17.76
N LEU A 100 7.07 -8.68 17.36
CA LEU A 100 6.42 -9.61 18.31
C LEU A 100 7.44 -10.50 19.04
N ALA A 101 8.45 -11.00 18.33
CA ALA A 101 9.54 -11.78 18.95
C ALA A 101 10.36 -10.92 19.93
N ALA A 102 10.70 -9.69 19.56
CA ALA A 102 11.41 -8.74 20.44
C ALA A 102 10.56 -8.32 21.64
N MET A 103 9.24 -8.19 21.49
CA MET A 103 8.31 -7.97 22.59
C MET A 103 8.30 -9.15 23.56
N ARG A 104 8.35 -10.39 23.07
CA ARG A 104 8.48 -11.60 23.91
C ARG A 104 9.76 -11.55 24.76
N GLU A 105 10.90 -11.18 24.18
CA GLU A 105 12.17 -10.98 24.89
C GLU A 105 12.05 -9.87 25.96
N ALA A 106 11.43 -8.74 25.61
CA ALA A 106 11.25 -7.62 26.55
C ALA A 106 10.33 -7.99 27.72
N VAL A 107 9.20 -8.67 27.45
CA VAL A 107 8.27 -9.16 28.46
C VAL A 107 8.97 -10.17 29.38
N GLN A 108 9.74 -11.11 28.82
CA GLN A 108 10.50 -12.08 29.60
C GLN A 108 11.51 -11.39 30.52
N ARG A 109 12.30 -10.44 29.98
CA ARG A 109 13.29 -9.66 30.75
C ARG A 109 12.65 -8.85 31.88
N LEU A 110 11.42 -8.35 31.67
CA LEU A 110 10.66 -7.61 32.68
C LEU A 110 9.87 -8.52 33.65
N GLY A 111 9.99 -9.84 33.51
CA GLY A 111 9.38 -10.84 34.39
C GLY A 111 7.89 -11.07 34.15
N GLY A 112 7.39 -10.79 32.93
CA GLY A 112 6.02 -11.05 32.52
C GLY A 112 5.82 -12.37 31.80
N ASP A 113 4.57 -12.67 31.44
CA ASP A 113 4.21 -13.88 30.69
C ASP A 113 4.32 -13.67 29.18
N VAL A 114 5.28 -14.36 28.57
CA VAL A 114 5.58 -14.35 27.13
C VAL A 114 4.37 -14.79 26.28
N ALA A 115 3.51 -15.67 26.81
CA ALA A 115 2.34 -16.17 26.09
C ALA A 115 1.26 -15.09 25.87
N LYS A 116 1.26 -14.01 26.67
CA LYS A 116 0.37 -12.85 26.46
C LYS A 116 0.72 -12.07 25.19
N VAL A 117 1.97 -12.16 24.70
CA VAL A 117 2.35 -11.59 23.39
C VAL A 117 1.87 -12.55 22.30
N ASN A 118 0.58 -12.42 21.98
CA ASN A 118 -0.07 -13.24 20.98
C ASN A 118 -1.23 -12.47 20.31
N PRO A 119 -1.47 -12.63 19.00
CA PRO A 119 -2.66 -12.09 18.36
C PRO A 119 -3.96 -12.54 19.06
N LEU A 120 -4.80 -11.56 19.41
CA LEU A 120 -6.15 -11.74 19.94
C LEU A 120 -7.19 -11.79 18.83
N THR A 121 -6.86 -11.27 17.66
CA THR A 121 -7.71 -11.20 16.47
C THR A 121 -7.05 -12.00 15.33
N PRO A 122 -7.79 -12.63 14.40
CA PRO A 122 -7.18 -13.33 13.27
C PRO A 122 -6.21 -12.46 12.47
N VAL A 123 -5.06 -13.02 12.14
CA VAL A 123 -4.02 -12.41 11.31
C VAL A 123 -3.71 -13.36 10.15
N ASP A 124 -3.84 -12.86 8.93
CA ASP A 124 -3.45 -13.59 7.72
C ASP A 124 -2.26 -12.88 7.05
N LEU A 125 -1.13 -13.56 6.92
CA LEU A 125 0.04 -13.06 6.19
C LEU A 125 0.16 -13.74 4.84
N VAL A 126 0.22 -12.99 3.74
CA VAL A 126 0.41 -13.54 2.39
C VAL A 126 1.81 -13.23 1.87
N ILE A 127 2.54 -14.24 1.39
CA ILE A 127 3.88 -14.05 0.81
C ILE A 127 3.76 -13.75 -0.69
N ASP A 128 3.94 -12.49 -1.06
CA ASP A 128 3.71 -11.99 -2.43
C ASP A 128 4.70 -10.90 -2.89
N HIS A 129 5.53 -10.36 -2.00
CA HIS A 129 6.52 -9.31 -2.29
C HIS A 129 7.93 -9.85 -2.56
N SER A 130 8.13 -11.16 -2.53
CA SER A 130 9.46 -11.78 -2.62
C SER A 130 9.88 -12.15 -4.05
N VAL A 131 8.94 -12.55 -4.90
CA VAL A 131 9.22 -12.89 -6.31
C VAL A 131 9.68 -11.66 -7.11
N THR A 132 10.70 -11.87 -7.95
CA THR A 132 11.28 -10.86 -8.84
C THR A 132 11.27 -11.38 -10.28
N VAL A 133 11.10 -10.49 -11.25
CA VAL A 133 11.09 -10.85 -12.68
C VAL A 133 12.52 -10.97 -13.23
N ASP A 134 13.30 -11.92 -12.69
CA ASP A 134 14.68 -12.23 -13.14
C ASP A 134 14.71 -12.85 -14.55
N ARG A 135 13.66 -13.59 -14.89
CA ARG A 135 13.42 -14.24 -16.17
C ARG A 135 12.05 -13.87 -16.70
N TYR A 136 11.95 -13.77 -18.03
CA TYR A 136 10.76 -13.31 -18.73
C TYR A 136 10.77 -13.74 -20.21
N GLY A 137 9.59 -13.68 -20.85
CA GLY A 137 9.42 -13.88 -22.29
C GLY A 137 9.68 -15.31 -22.79
N ASN A 138 9.66 -16.31 -21.90
CA ASN A 138 9.74 -17.73 -22.25
C ASN A 138 8.97 -18.59 -21.21
N ASP A 139 8.81 -19.87 -21.54
CA ASP A 139 8.01 -20.81 -20.72
C ASP A 139 8.70 -21.21 -19.40
N ASP A 140 10.03 -21.11 -19.35
CA ASP A 140 10.82 -21.44 -18.15
C ASP A 140 10.82 -20.32 -17.09
N ALA A 141 10.37 -19.11 -17.47
CA ALA A 141 10.46 -17.91 -16.64
C ALA A 141 9.82 -18.08 -15.26
N PHE A 142 8.62 -18.67 -15.20
CA PHE A 142 7.91 -18.91 -13.94
C PHE A 142 8.73 -19.80 -12.99
N ALA A 143 9.20 -20.95 -13.47
CA ALA A 143 9.92 -21.92 -12.65
C ALA A 143 11.26 -21.36 -12.16
N GLU A 144 12.01 -20.67 -13.02
CA GLU A 144 13.28 -20.04 -12.65
C GLU A 144 13.10 -18.91 -11.62
N ASN A 145 12.08 -18.06 -11.78
CA ASN A 145 11.83 -16.97 -10.83
C ASN A 145 11.41 -17.50 -9.45
N VAL A 146 10.57 -18.55 -9.39
CA VAL A 146 10.17 -19.19 -8.13
C VAL A 146 11.35 -19.87 -7.45
N HIS A 147 12.23 -20.53 -8.21
CA HIS A 147 13.45 -21.14 -7.66
C HIS A 147 14.36 -20.07 -7.02
N LEU A 148 14.63 -18.98 -7.75
CA LEU A 148 15.43 -17.85 -7.23
C LEU A 148 14.77 -17.18 -6.02
N GLU A 149 13.44 -17.06 -6.00
CA GLU A 149 12.70 -16.56 -4.85
C GLU A 149 12.93 -17.43 -3.60
N MET A 150 12.82 -18.75 -3.74
CA MET A 150 13.01 -19.68 -2.63
C MET A 150 14.45 -19.66 -2.11
N GLU A 151 15.45 -19.61 -3.00
CA GLU A 151 16.86 -19.53 -2.65
C GLU A 151 17.18 -18.23 -1.88
N ARG A 152 16.79 -17.07 -2.44
CA ARG A 152 17.12 -15.75 -1.88
C ARG A 152 16.40 -15.42 -0.58
N ASN A 153 15.26 -16.05 -0.31
CA ASN A 153 14.38 -15.72 0.81
C ASN A 153 14.22 -16.86 1.83
N HIS A 154 14.99 -17.94 1.71
CA HIS A 154 14.89 -19.12 2.57
C HIS A 154 14.86 -18.76 4.06
N GLU A 155 15.78 -17.92 4.54
CA GLU A 155 15.85 -17.53 5.95
C GLU A 155 14.60 -16.76 6.42
N ARG A 156 14.06 -15.87 5.59
CA ARG A 156 12.82 -15.14 5.88
C ARG A 156 11.63 -16.10 5.95
N TYR A 157 11.61 -17.13 5.11
CA TYR A 157 10.55 -18.14 5.08
C TYR A 157 10.62 -19.07 6.29
N VAL A 158 11.82 -19.47 6.71
CA VAL A 158 12.06 -20.15 7.99
C VAL A 158 11.50 -19.31 9.14
N PHE A 159 11.79 -18.01 9.15
CA PHE A 159 11.30 -17.11 10.18
C PHE A 159 9.77 -16.96 10.20
N LEU A 160 9.14 -16.74 9.05
CA LEU A 160 7.67 -16.64 8.96
C LEU A 160 6.98 -17.95 9.33
N ARG A 161 7.55 -19.09 8.94
CA ARG A 161 7.03 -20.42 9.32
C ARG A 161 7.19 -20.69 10.81
N TRP A 162 8.25 -20.21 11.44
CA TRP A 162 8.36 -20.21 12.90
C TRP A 162 7.24 -19.35 13.51
N GLY A 163 7.02 -18.13 13.00
CA GLY A 163 5.95 -17.25 13.47
C GLY A 163 4.56 -17.90 13.39
N GLN A 164 4.27 -18.59 12.28
CA GLN A 164 3.03 -19.37 12.10
C GLN A 164 2.80 -20.42 13.18
N LYS A 165 3.86 -21.05 13.70
CA LYS A 165 3.74 -22.02 14.80
C LYS A 165 3.75 -21.35 16.18
N ALA A 166 4.51 -20.27 16.34
CA ALA A 166 4.77 -19.63 17.61
C ALA A 166 3.62 -18.72 18.10
N PHE A 167 2.75 -18.26 17.19
CA PHE A 167 1.63 -17.37 17.49
C PHE A 167 0.29 -18.02 17.12
N ASN A 168 -0.67 -18.02 18.06
CA ASN A 168 -2.03 -18.46 17.78
C ASN A 168 -2.77 -17.42 16.92
N ARG A 169 -3.77 -17.88 16.16
CA ARG A 169 -4.58 -17.05 15.23
C ARG A 169 -3.75 -16.34 14.16
N PHE A 170 -2.54 -16.82 13.88
CA PHE A 170 -1.67 -16.31 12.83
C PHE A 170 -1.53 -17.35 11.72
N SER A 171 -2.01 -17.02 10.53
CA SER A 171 -1.92 -17.87 9.34
C SER A 171 -0.90 -17.29 8.36
N VAL A 172 -0.24 -18.17 7.60
CA VAL A 172 0.65 -17.78 6.50
C VAL A 172 0.16 -18.44 5.22
N VAL A 173 -0.19 -17.63 4.24
CA VAL A 173 -0.39 -18.05 2.85
C VAL A 173 0.98 -18.09 2.18
N PRO A 174 1.44 -19.28 1.75
CA PRO A 174 2.79 -19.51 1.25
C PRO A 174 3.07 -18.83 -0.12
N PRO A 175 4.34 -18.80 -0.56
CA PRO A 175 4.72 -18.20 -1.83
C PRO A 175 4.04 -18.89 -3.03
N GLY A 176 3.80 -18.13 -4.09
CA GLY A 176 3.26 -18.66 -5.35
C GLY A 176 1.76 -18.99 -5.34
N THR A 177 1.03 -18.54 -4.33
CA THR A 177 -0.44 -18.66 -4.24
C THR A 177 -1.14 -17.47 -4.89
N GLY A 178 -0.70 -16.24 -4.60
CA GLY A 178 -1.32 -15.01 -5.10
C GLY A 178 -0.91 -13.76 -4.33
N ILE A 179 -1.44 -12.60 -4.75
CA ILE A 179 -1.23 -11.30 -4.12
C ILE A 179 -2.23 -11.11 -3.00
N CYS A 180 -1.78 -10.57 -1.86
CA CYS A 180 -2.54 -10.43 -0.61
C CYS A 180 -3.96 -9.89 -0.79
N HIS A 181 -4.14 -8.83 -1.57
CA HIS A 181 -5.46 -8.20 -1.77
C HIS A 181 -6.40 -9.02 -2.65
N GLN A 182 -5.87 -9.75 -3.64
CA GLN A 182 -6.68 -10.62 -4.48
C GLN A 182 -7.09 -11.88 -3.72
N VAL A 183 -6.17 -12.50 -2.98
CA VAL A 183 -6.47 -13.60 -2.05
C VAL A 183 -7.49 -13.16 -0.99
N ASN A 184 -7.37 -11.92 -0.49
CA ASN A 184 -8.33 -11.36 0.45
C ASN A 184 -9.74 -11.20 -0.18
N LEU A 185 -9.81 -10.69 -1.41
CA LEU A 185 -11.09 -10.51 -2.11
C LEU A 185 -11.74 -11.84 -2.49
N GLU A 186 -10.96 -12.79 -3.00
CA GLU A 186 -11.42 -14.07 -3.53
C GLU A 186 -11.68 -15.12 -2.45
N TYR A 187 -11.02 -15.03 -1.29
CA TYR A 187 -11.09 -16.07 -0.25
C TYR A 187 -11.31 -15.52 1.17
N LEU A 188 -10.38 -14.72 1.71
CA LEU A 188 -10.37 -14.40 3.15
C LEU A 188 -11.54 -13.50 3.60
N GLY A 189 -11.97 -12.56 2.76
CA GLY A 189 -13.05 -11.62 3.08
C GLY A 189 -14.41 -12.30 3.19
N GLN A 190 -15.15 -11.96 4.24
CA GLN A 190 -16.43 -12.61 4.58
C GLN A 190 -17.65 -11.71 4.40
N ALA A 191 -17.47 -10.39 4.24
CA ALA A 191 -18.51 -9.34 4.32
C ALA A 191 -19.21 -9.25 5.69
N VAL A 192 -19.63 -10.37 6.27
CA VAL A 192 -20.16 -10.52 7.63
C VAL A 192 -19.42 -11.67 8.29
N TRP A 193 -18.69 -11.41 9.38
CA TRP A 193 -18.11 -12.44 10.22
C TRP A 193 -19.14 -13.02 11.17
N HIS A 194 -18.90 -14.26 11.58
CA HIS A 194 -19.49 -14.80 12.79
C HIS A 194 -18.49 -15.68 13.53
N GLU A 195 -18.64 -15.78 14.85
CA GLU A 195 -17.83 -16.66 15.70
C GLU A 195 -18.71 -17.20 16.84
N SER A 196 -18.36 -18.39 17.33
CA SER A 196 -18.96 -18.96 18.53
C SER A 196 -18.43 -18.22 19.78
N ASP A 197 -19.33 -17.60 20.54
CA ASP A 197 -19.09 -17.00 21.85
C ASP A 197 -19.88 -17.80 22.90
N GLY A 198 -19.23 -18.81 23.50
CA GLY A 198 -19.87 -19.78 24.37
C GLY A 198 -20.95 -20.59 23.63
N ASP A 199 -22.20 -20.49 24.10
CA ASP A 199 -23.35 -21.18 23.50
C ASP A 199 -24.04 -20.36 22.38
N ARG A 200 -23.47 -19.21 21.99
CA ARG A 200 -24.08 -18.28 21.01
C ARG A 200 -23.18 -18.11 19.79
N GLU A 201 -23.77 -18.14 18.60
CA GLU A 201 -23.11 -17.62 17.40
C GLU A 201 -23.37 -16.12 17.33
N VAL A 202 -22.32 -15.31 17.24
CA VAL A 202 -22.43 -13.83 17.17
C VAL A 202 -21.96 -13.38 15.79
N ALA A 203 -22.69 -12.49 15.12
CA ALA A 203 -22.39 -11.98 13.78
C ALA A 203 -22.18 -10.46 13.76
N TRP A 204 -21.22 -10.00 12.95
CA TRP A 204 -20.84 -8.59 12.80
C TRP A 204 -20.25 -8.30 11.40
N PRO A 205 -20.17 -7.03 10.94
CA PRO A 205 -19.57 -6.71 9.66
C PRO A 205 -18.09 -7.10 9.64
N ASP A 206 -17.60 -7.65 8.52
CA ASP A 206 -16.16 -7.82 8.31
C ASP A 206 -15.49 -6.45 8.21
N THR A 207 -14.42 -6.28 8.98
CA THR A 207 -13.60 -5.07 8.97
C THR A 207 -12.15 -5.44 9.23
N LEU A 208 -11.21 -4.72 8.63
CA LEU A 208 -9.79 -4.99 8.85
C LEU A 208 -8.91 -3.76 8.75
N VAL A 209 -7.74 -3.86 9.36
CA VAL A 209 -6.58 -3.07 8.97
C VAL A 209 -5.56 -4.00 8.32
N GLY A 210 -4.73 -3.47 7.43
CA GLY A 210 -3.65 -4.26 6.85
C GLY A 210 -2.35 -3.49 6.76
N THR A 211 -1.24 -4.21 6.77
CA THR A 211 0.10 -3.59 6.66
C THR A 211 0.48 -3.22 5.23
N ASP A 212 -0.50 -3.16 4.32
CA ASP A 212 -0.35 -2.63 2.97
C ASP A 212 -1.39 -1.53 2.71
N SER A 213 -0.98 -0.47 2.00
CA SER A 213 -1.86 0.67 1.72
C SER A 213 -3.12 0.28 0.94
N HIS A 214 -3.03 -0.69 0.03
CA HIS A 214 -4.15 -1.07 -0.85
C HIS A 214 -5.06 -2.15 -0.25
N THR A 215 -4.96 -2.42 1.07
CA THR A 215 -5.98 -3.18 1.81
C THR A 215 -7.38 -2.60 1.58
N THR A 216 -7.46 -1.33 1.19
CA THR A 216 -8.69 -0.66 0.75
C THR A 216 -9.41 -1.35 -0.41
N MET A 217 -8.75 -2.21 -1.19
CA MET A 217 -9.37 -3.00 -2.27
C MET A 217 -10.57 -3.83 -1.79
N ILE A 218 -10.53 -4.31 -0.55
CA ILE A 218 -11.59 -5.17 0.02
C ILE A 218 -12.91 -4.43 0.25
N ASN A 219 -12.90 -3.09 0.28
CA ASN A 219 -14.13 -2.31 0.49
C ASN A 219 -15.13 -2.43 -0.68
N ALA A 220 -14.71 -2.99 -1.82
CA ALA A 220 -15.63 -3.37 -2.88
C ALA A 220 -16.62 -4.48 -2.48
N LEU A 221 -16.27 -5.27 -1.45
CA LEU A 221 -17.08 -6.35 -0.88
C LEU A 221 -17.94 -5.88 0.30
N GLY A 222 -18.05 -4.57 0.54
CA GLY A 222 -18.72 -4.01 1.73
C GLY A 222 -17.96 -4.20 3.04
N VAL A 223 -16.68 -4.58 2.96
CA VAL A 223 -15.79 -4.78 4.12
C VAL A 223 -15.04 -3.49 4.40
N LEU A 224 -15.25 -2.88 5.56
CA LEU A 224 -14.56 -1.64 5.90
C LEU A 224 -13.10 -1.94 6.25
N GLY A 225 -12.15 -1.52 5.40
CA GLY A 225 -10.73 -1.73 5.71
C GLY A 225 -9.75 -0.82 5.01
N TRP A 226 -8.57 -0.64 5.61
CA TRP A 226 -7.55 0.29 5.12
C TRP A 226 -6.14 -0.09 5.55
N GLY A 227 -5.15 0.54 4.91
CA GLY A 227 -3.75 0.35 5.23
C GLY A 227 -3.30 1.12 6.48
N VAL A 228 -2.49 0.48 7.31
CA VAL A 228 -1.83 1.02 8.50
C VAL A 228 -0.37 0.59 8.52
N GLY A 229 0.46 1.20 9.37
CA GLY A 229 1.83 0.72 9.58
C GLY A 229 1.88 -0.60 10.33
N GLY A 230 3.02 -1.32 10.24
CA GLY A 230 3.25 -2.58 10.95
C GLY A 230 2.94 -2.47 12.44
N ILE A 231 3.55 -1.48 13.08
CA ILE A 231 3.40 -1.18 14.52
C ILE A 231 1.92 -0.95 14.94
N GLU A 232 1.12 -0.27 14.13
CA GLU A 232 -0.31 -0.05 14.41
C GLU A 232 -1.11 -1.35 14.21
N ALA A 233 -0.78 -2.15 13.19
CA ALA A 233 -1.36 -3.48 12.99
C ALA A 233 -0.98 -4.46 14.11
N GLU A 234 0.25 -4.41 14.63
CA GLU A 234 0.75 -5.19 15.77
C GLU A 234 -0.01 -4.82 17.04
N ALA A 235 -0.18 -3.52 17.33
CA ALA A 235 -1.00 -3.10 18.46
C ALA A 235 -2.47 -3.57 18.29
N ALA A 236 -3.03 -3.47 17.09
CA ALA A 236 -4.39 -3.90 16.78
C ALA A 236 -4.59 -5.41 16.96
N MET A 237 -3.67 -6.24 16.46
CA MET A 237 -3.75 -7.69 16.67
C MET A 237 -3.57 -8.06 18.15
N LEU A 238 -2.84 -7.27 18.94
CA LEU A 238 -2.68 -7.46 20.39
C LEU A 238 -3.84 -6.86 21.21
N GLY A 239 -4.95 -6.49 20.56
CA GLY A 239 -6.19 -6.06 21.19
C GLY A 239 -6.34 -4.56 21.42
N GLN A 240 -5.34 -3.75 21.07
CA GLN A 240 -5.49 -2.30 21.16
C GLN A 240 -6.44 -1.79 20.08
N PRO A 241 -7.42 -0.93 20.42
CA PRO A 241 -8.22 -0.29 19.40
C PRO A 241 -7.37 0.68 18.58
N VAL A 242 -7.70 0.80 17.30
CA VAL A 242 -7.23 1.88 16.44
C VAL A 242 -7.96 3.15 16.87
N SER A 243 -7.21 4.11 17.40
CA SER A 243 -7.73 5.45 17.75
C SER A 243 -7.87 6.27 16.48
N MET A 244 -9.06 6.83 16.26
CA MET A 244 -9.33 7.72 15.13
C MET A 244 -10.38 8.76 15.48
N LEU A 245 -10.36 9.89 14.78
CA LEU A 245 -11.50 10.81 14.79
C LEU A 245 -12.65 10.21 13.97
N ILE A 246 -13.89 10.51 14.36
CA ILE A 246 -15.06 10.23 13.52
C ILE A 246 -14.82 10.86 12.13
N PRO A 247 -14.79 10.07 11.05
CA PRO A 247 -14.34 10.57 9.76
C PRO A 247 -15.41 11.42 9.09
N ASP A 248 -14.98 12.42 8.32
CA ASP A 248 -15.81 13.00 7.26
C ASP A 248 -15.97 11.98 6.13
N VAL A 249 -17.13 11.98 5.49
CA VAL A 249 -17.46 11.05 4.39
C VAL A 249 -17.81 11.82 3.14
N VAL A 250 -17.06 11.60 2.06
CA VAL A 250 -17.33 12.16 0.74
C VAL A 250 -18.13 11.16 -0.09
N GLY A 251 -19.34 11.53 -0.49
CA GLY A 251 -20.17 10.71 -1.37
C GLY A 251 -19.72 10.86 -2.82
N PHE A 252 -19.42 9.75 -3.51
CA PHE A 252 -19.08 9.77 -4.93
C PHE A 252 -20.19 9.08 -5.73
N LYS A 253 -21.04 9.89 -6.37
CA LYS A 253 -22.20 9.41 -7.13
C LYS A 253 -21.78 8.92 -8.51
N LEU A 254 -22.05 7.67 -8.82
CA LEU A 254 -21.90 7.10 -10.16
C LEU A 254 -23.27 6.96 -10.83
N THR A 255 -23.38 7.47 -12.05
CA THR A 255 -24.56 7.34 -12.91
C THR A 255 -24.16 6.86 -14.30
N GLY A 256 -25.13 6.42 -15.10
CA GLY A 256 -24.86 5.95 -16.45
C GLY A 256 -24.17 4.59 -16.47
N LYS A 257 -23.55 4.25 -17.60
CA LYS A 257 -22.78 3.02 -17.82
C LYS A 257 -21.49 3.34 -18.57
N LEU A 258 -20.46 2.52 -18.43
CA LEU A 258 -19.25 2.67 -19.22
C LEU A 258 -19.54 2.41 -20.70
N GLN A 259 -18.98 3.26 -21.57
CA GLN A 259 -19.10 3.09 -23.02
C GLN A 259 -18.30 1.87 -23.53
N PRO A 260 -18.71 1.26 -24.65
CA PRO A 260 -17.95 0.20 -25.30
C PRO A 260 -16.47 0.57 -25.48
N GLY A 261 -15.57 -0.32 -25.03
CA GLY A 261 -14.12 -0.13 -25.15
C GLY A 261 -13.47 0.62 -23.98
N ILE A 262 -14.26 1.23 -23.09
CA ILE A 262 -13.76 1.83 -21.84
C ILE A 262 -13.59 0.74 -20.79
N THR A 263 -12.50 0.81 -20.03
CA THR A 263 -12.13 -0.18 -19.01
C THR A 263 -12.33 0.33 -17.59
N ALA A 264 -12.34 -0.60 -16.62
CA ALA A 264 -12.31 -0.26 -15.20
C ALA A 264 -11.08 0.60 -14.82
N THR A 265 -9.95 0.41 -15.52
CA THR A 265 -8.74 1.20 -15.33
C THR A 265 -8.97 2.67 -15.73
N ASP A 266 -9.64 2.93 -16.85
CA ASP A 266 -9.97 4.29 -17.30
C ASP A 266 -10.89 5.01 -16.29
N LEU A 267 -11.86 4.27 -15.75
CA LEU A 267 -12.77 4.77 -14.72
C LEU A 267 -12.00 5.15 -13.44
N VAL A 268 -11.16 4.25 -12.91
CA VAL A 268 -10.43 4.56 -11.67
C VAL A 268 -9.42 5.69 -11.84
N LEU A 269 -8.77 5.83 -13.00
CA LEU A 269 -7.86 6.96 -13.25
C LEU A 269 -8.63 8.28 -13.27
N THR A 270 -9.84 8.29 -13.84
CA THR A 270 -10.74 9.45 -13.82
C THR A 270 -11.17 9.81 -12.39
N VAL A 271 -11.62 8.81 -11.63
CA VAL A 271 -12.01 8.97 -10.21
C VAL A 271 -10.83 9.47 -9.37
N THR A 272 -9.64 8.94 -9.59
CA THR A 272 -8.42 9.31 -8.86
C THR A 272 -8.08 10.78 -9.09
N GLN A 273 -8.12 11.24 -10.34
CA GLN A 273 -7.90 12.65 -10.69
C GLN A 273 -8.91 13.58 -9.98
N MET A 274 -10.22 13.24 -10.05
CA MET A 274 -11.29 14.04 -9.44
C MET A 274 -11.17 14.13 -7.92
N LEU A 275 -10.96 12.98 -7.24
CA LEU A 275 -10.86 12.93 -5.79
C LEU A 275 -9.59 13.61 -5.26
N ARG A 276 -8.46 13.48 -5.97
CA ARG A 276 -7.24 14.20 -5.59
C ARG A 276 -7.41 15.71 -5.72
N GLN A 277 -8.12 16.18 -6.76
CA GLN A 277 -8.44 17.60 -6.91
C GLN A 277 -9.40 18.10 -5.80
N HIS A 278 -10.34 17.27 -5.35
CA HIS A 278 -11.28 17.62 -4.28
C HIS A 278 -10.64 17.67 -2.88
N GLY A 279 -9.62 16.86 -2.64
CA GLY A 279 -8.93 16.81 -1.35
C GLY A 279 -9.66 15.94 -0.31
N VAL A 280 -9.36 14.64 -0.34
CA VAL A 280 -9.97 13.63 0.52
C VAL A 280 -9.03 13.00 1.55
N VAL A 281 -7.86 13.62 1.78
CA VAL A 281 -6.90 13.16 2.79
C VAL A 281 -7.54 13.11 4.18
N GLY A 282 -7.45 11.95 4.83
CA GLY A 282 -8.03 11.70 6.16
C GLY A 282 -9.54 11.48 6.18
N LYS A 283 -10.21 11.46 5.01
CA LYS A 283 -11.66 11.25 4.88
C LYS A 283 -11.98 9.85 4.36
N PHE A 284 -13.21 9.42 4.56
CA PHE A 284 -13.77 8.28 3.84
C PHE A 284 -14.35 8.75 2.51
N VAL A 285 -14.29 7.90 1.49
CA VAL A 285 -15.07 8.04 0.27
C VAL A 285 -16.06 6.90 0.22
N GLU A 286 -17.34 7.18 -0.01
CA GLU A 286 -18.38 6.17 -0.19
C GLU A 286 -19.03 6.33 -1.56
N PHE A 287 -18.98 5.26 -2.36
CA PHE A 287 -19.54 5.22 -3.70
C PHE A 287 -21.02 4.85 -3.64
N TYR A 288 -21.84 5.60 -4.38
CA TYR A 288 -23.29 5.43 -4.39
C TYR A 288 -23.89 5.82 -5.76
N GLY A 289 -25.21 5.69 -5.89
CA GLY A 289 -25.95 5.98 -7.13
C GLY A 289 -26.28 4.72 -7.93
N ASP A 290 -27.21 4.86 -8.87
CA ASP A 290 -27.75 3.72 -9.62
C ASP A 290 -26.79 3.18 -10.69
N GLY A 291 -25.72 3.91 -11.02
CA GLY A 291 -24.65 3.38 -11.89
C GLY A 291 -23.94 2.15 -11.29
N LEU A 292 -24.06 1.90 -9.98
CA LEU A 292 -23.47 0.74 -9.32
C LEU A 292 -24.13 -0.58 -9.78
N ASP A 293 -25.38 -0.56 -10.23
CA ASP A 293 -26.10 -1.77 -10.67
C ASP A 293 -25.46 -2.39 -11.92
N ASP A 294 -24.77 -1.58 -12.72
CA ASP A 294 -24.07 -1.98 -13.94
C ASP A 294 -22.54 -2.08 -13.76
N LEU A 295 -22.04 -1.93 -12.53
CA LEU A 295 -20.62 -1.94 -12.23
C LEU A 295 -20.24 -3.25 -11.51
N PRO A 296 -19.61 -4.22 -12.21
CA PRO A 296 -19.17 -5.49 -11.62
C PRO A 296 -18.28 -5.31 -10.40
N LEU A 297 -18.26 -6.29 -9.49
CA LEU A 297 -17.47 -6.18 -8.27
C LEU A 297 -15.97 -6.01 -8.52
N ALA A 298 -15.45 -6.64 -9.58
CA ALA A 298 -14.04 -6.48 -9.95
C ALA A 298 -13.70 -5.02 -10.32
N ASP A 299 -14.63 -4.29 -10.96
CA ASP A 299 -14.44 -2.88 -11.29
C ASP A 299 -14.50 -2.00 -10.03
N ARG A 300 -15.42 -2.32 -9.11
CA ARG A 300 -15.48 -1.69 -7.78
C ARG A 300 -14.17 -1.91 -7.01
N ALA A 301 -13.60 -3.11 -7.07
CA ALA A 301 -12.33 -3.45 -6.43
C ALA A 301 -11.16 -2.66 -7.02
N THR A 302 -11.13 -2.47 -8.34
CA THR A 302 -10.15 -1.60 -9.01
C THR A 302 -10.24 -0.15 -8.47
N ILE A 303 -11.45 0.39 -8.27
CA ILE A 303 -11.66 1.74 -7.72
C ILE A 303 -11.27 1.84 -6.24
N ALA A 304 -11.70 0.87 -5.43
CA ALA A 304 -11.42 0.82 -3.99
C ALA A 304 -9.92 0.61 -3.71
N ASN A 305 -9.21 -0.12 -4.58
CA ASN A 305 -7.77 -0.35 -4.49
C ASN A 305 -6.99 0.97 -4.50
N MET A 306 -7.32 1.90 -5.41
CA MET A 306 -6.59 3.17 -5.58
C MET A 306 -6.90 4.25 -4.54
N ALA A 307 -7.58 3.91 -3.44
CA ALA A 307 -7.88 4.86 -2.36
C ALA A 307 -6.68 5.61 -1.79
N PRO A 308 -5.54 4.96 -1.55
CA PRO A 308 -4.32 5.66 -1.12
C PRO A 308 -3.84 6.68 -2.16
N GLU A 309 -4.02 6.43 -3.44
CA GLU A 309 -3.55 7.28 -4.53
C GLU A 309 -4.38 8.57 -4.66
N TYR A 310 -5.69 8.53 -4.43
CA TYR A 310 -6.50 9.74 -4.29
C TYR A 310 -6.49 10.34 -2.87
N GLY A 311 -5.88 9.64 -1.90
CA GLY A 311 -5.61 10.12 -0.55
C GLY A 311 -6.66 9.77 0.51
N ALA A 312 -7.73 9.05 0.15
CA ALA A 312 -8.76 8.68 1.11
C ALA A 312 -8.26 7.58 2.06
N THR A 313 -8.84 7.51 3.25
CA THR A 313 -8.61 6.37 4.16
C THR A 313 -9.18 5.08 3.57
N CYS A 314 -10.34 5.15 2.90
CA CYS A 314 -10.94 4.04 2.17
C CYS A 314 -11.84 4.54 1.03
N GLY A 315 -12.10 3.67 0.04
CA GLY A 315 -13.14 3.86 -0.99
C GLY A 315 -14.20 2.77 -0.86
N PHE A 316 -15.32 3.07 -0.19
CA PHE A 316 -16.31 2.11 0.28
C PHE A 316 -17.46 1.88 -0.72
N PHE A 317 -17.78 0.61 -1.00
CA PHE A 317 -18.97 0.20 -1.75
C PHE A 317 -19.89 -0.61 -0.82
N PRO A 318 -21.15 -0.20 -0.64
CA PRO A 318 -22.10 -0.97 0.18
C PRO A 318 -22.44 -2.35 -0.41
N VAL A 319 -22.83 -3.29 0.45
CA VAL A 319 -23.25 -4.64 0.06
C VAL A 319 -24.54 -4.59 -0.77
N ASP A 320 -24.59 -5.35 -1.85
CA ASP A 320 -25.74 -5.46 -2.77
C ASP A 320 -25.76 -6.79 -3.54
N ASP A 321 -26.63 -6.92 -4.53
CA ASP A 321 -26.76 -8.13 -5.35
C ASP A 321 -25.49 -8.47 -6.14
N VAL A 322 -24.76 -7.46 -6.63
CA VAL A 322 -23.46 -7.66 -7.31
C VAL A 322 -22.44 -8.25 -6.34
N THR A 323 -22.48 -7.83 -5.08
CA THR A 323 -21.64 -8.36 -4.00
C THR A 323 -21.91 -9.84 -3.76
N LEU A 324 -23.19 -10.24 -3.59
CA LEU A 324 -23.56 -11.65 -3.42
C LEU A 324 -23.23 -12.49 -4.66
N GLY A 325 -23.43 -11.94 -5.86
CA GLY A 325 -23.08 -12.60 -7.11
C GLY A 325 -21.58 -12.96 -7.18
N TYR A 326 -20.71 -12.04 -6.79
CA TYR A 326 -19.27 -12.30 -6.73
C TYR A 326 -18.90 -13.30 -5.63
N MET A 327 -19.47 -13.17 -4.42
CA MET A 327 -19.21 -14.13 -3.33
C MET A 327 -19.62 -15.55 -3.74
N LYS A 328 -20.73 -15.70 -4.45
CA LYS A 328 -21.16 -16.98 -5.02
C LYS A 328 -20.18 -17.49 -6.08
N LEU A 329 -19.76 -16.64 -7.03
CA LEU A 329 -18.80 -17.00 -8.08
C LEU A 329 -17.48 -17.50 -7.49
N THR A 330 -17.02 -16.87 -6.42
CA THR A 330 -15.76 -17.18 -5.71
C THR A 330 -15.88 -18.32 -4.71
N GLY A 331 -17.02 -19.01 -4.67
CA GLY A 331 -17.15 -20.26 -3.94
C GLY A 331 -17.52 -20.14 -2.46
N ARG A 332 -17.94 -18.96 -1.98
CA ARG A 332 -18.47 -18.82 -0.61
C ARG A 332 -19.72 -19.68 -0.42
N SER A 333 -19.89 -20.21 0.79
CA SER A 333 -20.97 -21.16 1.09
C SER A 333 -22.35 -20.51 1.03
N ASN A 334 -23.38 -21.30 0.72
CA ASN A 334 -24.78 -20.80 0.70
C ASN A 334 -25.22 -20.26 2.07
N ASP A 335 -24.71 -20.82 3.17
CA ASP A 335 -24.97 -20.31 4.53
C ASP A 335 -24.35 -18.93 4.73
N GLN A 336 -23.12 -18.71 4.26
CA GLN A 336 -22.46 -17.42 4.34
C GLN A 336 -23.21 -16.37 3.49
N LEU A 337 -23.62 -16.73 2.27
CA LEU A 337 -24.40 -15.84 1.40
C LEU A 337 -25.73 -15.42 2.05
N ALA A 338 -26.46 -16.38 2.62
CA ALA A 338 -27.72 -16.12 3.29
C ALA A 338 -27.54 -15.25 4.55
N LEU A 339 -26.46 -15.47 5.31
CA LEU A 339 -26.11 -14.64 6.47
C LEU A 339 -25.82 -13.20 6.05
N VAL A 340 -24.96 -13.01 5.04
CA VAL A 340 -24.59 -11.67 4.54
C VAL A 340 -25.82 -10.90 4.08
N GLU A 341 -26.69 -11.52 3.28
CA GLU A 341 -27.91 -10.89 2.80
C GLU A 341 -28.83 -10.47 3.96
N ALA A 342 -29.15 -11.41 4.87
CA ALA A 342 -30.06 -11.17 5.98
C ALA A 342 -29.51 -10.11 6.95
N TYR A 343 -28.24 -10.21 7.30
CA TYR A 343 -27.56 -9.29 8.21
C TYR A 343 -27.46 -7.88 7.61
N ALA A 344 -27.00 -7.75 6.36
CA ALA A 344 -26.83 -6.46 5.72
C ALA A 344 -28.17 -5.72 5.55
N LYS A 345 -29.25 -6.44 5.23
CA LYS A 345 -30.61 -5.88 5.17
C LYS A 345 -31.10 -5.44 6.57
N ALA A 346 -30.93 -6.28 7.59
CA ALA A 346 -31.35 -5.98 8.95
C ALA A 346 -30.65 -4.76 9.57
N GLN A 347 -29.37 -4.55 9.23
CA GLN A 347 -28.56 -3.42 9.70
C GLN A 347 -28.67 -2.17 8.81
N GLY A 348 -29.40 -2.22 7.70
CA GLY A 348 -29.47 -1.12 6.73
C GLY A 348 -28.13 -0.82 6.04
N LEU A 349 -27.26 -1.84 5.93
CA LEU A 349 -26.00 -1.85 5.18
C LEU A 349 -26.19 -2.22 3.71
N TRP A 350 -27.31 -2.88 3.39
CA TRP A 350 -27.69 -3.22 2.02
C TRP A 350 -27.93 -1.93 1.19
N ARG A 351 -27.43 -1.90 -0.04
CA ARG A 351 -27.67 -0.82 -1.01
C ARG A 351 -29.03 -1.02 -1.68
N CYS A 352 -29.83 0.04 -1.72
CA CYS A 352 -31.03 0.09 -2.55
C CYS A 352 -30.87 1.10 -3.69
N SER A 353 -31.53 0.86 -4.83
CA SER A 353 -31.64 1.87 -5.89
C SER A 353 -32.33 3.13 -5.35
N GLY A 354 -31.82 4.30 -5.72
CA GLY A 354 -32.27 5.59 -5.19
C GLY A 354 -31.80 5.94 -3.77
N ASP A 355 -30.93 5.13 -3.13
CA ASP A 355 -30.32 5.49 -1.85
C ASP A 355 -29.56 6.83 -1.95
N GLU A 356 -29.91 7.78 -1.07
CA GLU A 356 -29.27 9.10 -0.95
C GLU A 356 -28.86 9.36 0.52
N PRO A 357 -27.76 8.73 1.00
CA PRO A 357 -27.20 9.03 2.32
C PRO A 357 -26.77 10.50 2.44
N VAL A 358 -26.63 10.97 3.68
CA VAL A 358 -26.06 12.31 3.95
C VAL A 358 -24.54 12.18 3.99
N PHE A 359 -23.85 12.99 3.20
CA PHE A 359 -22.39 13.06 3.14
C PHE A 359 -21.88 14.44 3.57
N THR A 360 -20.63 14.52 4.00
CA THR A 360 -19.96 15.79 4.32
C THR A 360 -19.83 16.67 3.07
N SER A 361 -19.52 16.05 1.94
CA SER A 361 -19.52 16.66 0.61
C SER A 361 -19.77 15.59 -0.44
N SER A 362 -20.06 15.98 -1.68
CA SER A 362 -20.34 15.03 -2.75
C SER A 362 -19.70 15.42 -4.08
N LEU A 363 -19.33 14.41 -4.85
CA LEU A 363 -18.96 14.48 -6.27
C LEU A 363 -19.90 13.58 -7.07
N ALA A 364 -20.01 13.84 -8.37
CA ALA A 364 -20.77 12.98 -9.28
C ALA A 364 -19.99 12.76 -10.58
N LEU A 365 -20.08 11.56 -11.13
CA LEU A 365 -19.51 11.17 -12.42
C LEU A 365 -20.54 10.39 -13.23
N ASP A 366 -20.84 10.89 -14.41
CA ASP A 366 -21.53 10.11 -15.44
C ASP A 366 -20.50 9.20 -16.13
N MET A 367 -20.65 7.89 -15.96
CA MET A 367 -19.73 6.91 -16.54
C MET A 367 -19.71 6.94 -18.08
N ASN A 368 -20.73 7.55 -18.72
CA ASN A 368 -20.72 7.76 -20.17
C ASN A 368 -19.64 8.76 -20.63
N SER A 369 -19.16 9.65 -19.76
CA SER A 369 -18.15 10.65 -20.11
C SER A 369 -16.71 10.16 -19.93
N VAL A 370 -16.51 8.93 -19.46
CA VAL A 370 -15.17 8.35 -19.28
C VAL A 370 -14.58 8.01 -20.64
N GLU A 371 -13.35 8.42 -20.87
CA GLU A 371 -12.57 8.13 -22.08
C GLU A 371 -11.33 7.31 -21.75
N SER A 372 -10.79 6.60 -22.74
CA SER A 372 -9.57 5.81 -22.59
C SER A 372 -8.38 6.71 -22.21
N SER A 373 -7.63 6.30 -21.19
CA SER A 373 -6.55 7.11 -20.64
C SER A 373 -5.43 6.25 -20.02
N VAL A 374 -4.29 6.91 -19.80
CA VAL A 374 -3.20 6.41 -18.96
C VAL A 374 -2.94 7.43 -17.84
N ALA A 375 -2.14 7.07 -16.83
CA ALA A 375 -1.66 8.05 -15.85
C ALA A 375 -0.13 8.03 -15.73
N GLY A 376 0.49 9.20 -15.78
CA GLY A 376 1.94 9.33 -15.77
C GLY A 376 2.46 10.69 -16.23
N PRO A 377 3.78 10.86 -16.32
CA PRO A 377 4.80 9.83 -16.16
C PRO A 377 5.30 9.57 -14.73
N LYS A 378 4.83 10.34 -13.73
CA LYS A 378 5.43 10.32 -12.38
C LYS A 378 4.43 10.19 -11.22
N ARG A 379 3.14 10.43 -11.44
CA ARG A 379 2.12 10.34 -10.37
C ARG A 379 0.84 9.66 -10.85
N PRO A 380 0.11 8.94 -9.98
CA PRO A 380 -1.11 8.22 -10.37
C PRO A 380 -2.29 9.13 -10.75
N GLN A 381 -2.34 10.35 -10.20
CA GLN A 381 -3.37 11.34 -10.51
C GLN A 381 -3.12 12.12 -11.81
N ASP A 382 -1.95 11.96 -12.42
CA ASP A 382 -1.59 12.63 -13.69
C ASP A 382 -2.23 11.88 -14.87
N ARG A 383 -3.56 11.85 -14.91
CA ARG A 383 -4.34 11.23 -15.99
C ARG A 383 -4.16 12.00 -17.29
N VAL A 384 -3.88 11.26 -18.37
CA VAL A 384 -3.66 11.76 -19.74
C VAL A 384 -4.51 10.94 -20.70
N SER A 385 -5.29 11.62 -21.55
CA SER A 385 -6.03 10.97 -22.64
C SER A 385 -5.06 10.34 -23.64
N LEU A 386 -5.46 9.28 -24.37
CA LEU A 386 -4.52 8.57 -25.27
C LEU A 386 -3.86 9.49 -26.32
N ARG A 387 -4.62 10.43 -26.91
CA ARG A 387 -4.09 11.43 -27.86
C ARG A 387 -2.99 12.34 -27.29
N ASP A 388 -3.03 12.60 -25.99
CA ASP A 388 -2.16 13.59 -25.35
C ASP A 388 -0.88 12.97 -24.77
N VAL A 389 -0.77 11.63 -24.77
CA VAL A 389 0.40 10.92 -24.21
C VAL A 389 1.73 11.38 -24.84
N PRO A 390 1.88 11.52 -26.17
CA PRO A 390 3.12 12.02 -26.75
C PRO A 390 3.47 13.44 -26.29
N ALA A 391 2.46 14.30 -26.12
CA ALA A 391 2.66 15.67 -25.66
C ALA A 391 3.07 15.71 -24.18
N ALA A 392 2.41 14.92 -23.32
CA ALA A 392 2.73 14.80 -21.91
C ALA A 392 4.14 14.23 -21.69
N PHE A 393 4.54 13.22 -22.48
CA PHE A 393 5.90 12.68 -22.47
C PHE A 393 6.95 13.76 -22.82
N ARG A 394 6.75 14.49 -23.93
CA ARG A 394 7.66 15.57 -24.34
C ARG A 394 7.77 16.67 -23.28
N ALA A 395 6.64 17.09 -22.71
CA ALA A 395 6.60 18.10 -21.66
C ALA A 395 7.37 17.66 -20.40
N SER A 396 7.21 16.40 -19.98
CA SER A 396 7.98 15.87 -18.85
C SER A 396 9.48 15.83 -19.12
N ASN A 397 9.90 15.49 -20.34
CA ASN A 397 11.32 15.42 -20.68
C ASN A 397 11.97 16.81 -20.63
N GLN A 398 11.27 17.86 -21.08
CA GLN A 398 11.72 19.25 -21.03
C GLN A 398 11.96 19.79 -19.61
N LEU A 399 11.31 19.20 -18.60
CA LEU A 399 11.47 19.55 -17.19
C LEU A 399 12.64 18.84 -16.51
N GLU A 400 13.36 17.94 -17.21
CA GLU A 400 14.55 17.30 -16.64
C GLU A 400 15.69 18.32 -16.45
N ILE A 401 16.39 18.18 -15.33
CA ILE A 401 17.60 18.95 -15.06
C ILE A 401 18.61 18.64 -16.17
N ASN A 402 19.20 19.68 -16.74
CA ASN A 402 20.15 19.59 -17.87
C ASN A 402 19.55 19.10 -19.19
N TYR A 403 18.22 19.12 -19.39
CA TYR A 403 17.60 18.77 -20.67
C TYR A 403 18.24 19.51 -21.86
N ALA A 404 18.47 20.82 -21.74
CA ALA A 404 19.11 21.65 -22.77
C ALA A 404 20.57 21.26 -23.11
N LEU A 405 21.21 20.43 -22.28
CA LEU A 405 22.58 19.94 -22.47
C LEU A 405 22.61 18.52 -23.06
N LYS A 406 21.46 17.84 -23.21
CA LYS A 406 21.40 16.47 -23.73
C LYS A 406 21.52 16.43 -25.25
N GLN A 407 22.39 15.57 -25.74
CA GLN A 407 22.47 15.22 -27.16
C GLN A 407 21.53 14.06 -27.45
N HIS A 408 20.26 14.35 -27.74
CA HIS A 408 19.23 13.36 -28.08
C HIS A 408 19.56 12.63 -29.39
N HIS A 409 20.25 11.48 -29.30
CA HIS A 409 20.53 10.62 -30.45
C HIS A 409 20.05 9.21 -30.17
N ALA A 410 19.42 8.60 -31.17
CA ALA A 410 19.12 7.18 -31.13
C ALA A 410 20.43 6.37 -31.01
N VAL A 411 20.38 5.32 -30.19
CA VAL A 411 21.52 4.45 -29.91
C VAL A 411 21.32 3.10 -30.59
N SER A 412 22.24 2.73 -31.47
CA SER A 412 22.28 1.41 -32.10
C SER A 412 22.51 0.33 -31.05
N CYS A 413 21.57 -0.61 -30.96
CA CYS A 413 21.63 -1.77 -30.08
C CYS A 413 21.68 -3.05 -30.93
N ARG A 414 22.34 -4.08 -30.41
CA ARG A 414 22.31 -5.42 -31.00
C ARG A 414 21.69 -6.36 -29.99
N ASP A 415 20.59 -7.02 -30.38
CA ASP A 415 19.96 -8.06 -29.59
C ASP A 415 20.95 -9.19 -29.32
N GLY A 416 21.20 -9.49 -28.03
CA GLY A 416 22.09 -10.58 -27.64
C GLY A 416 21.62 -11.97 -28.09
N ARG A 417 20.30 -12.16 -28.29
CA ARG A 417 19.68 -13.45 -28.67
C ARG A 417 19.56 -13.61 -30.18
N SER A 418 18.94 -12.65 -30.87
CA SER A 418 18.70 -12.75 -32.32
C SER A 418 19.85 -12.22 -33.17
N GLY A 419 20.75 -11.42 -32.58
CA GLY A 419 21.80 -10.71 -33.31
C GLY A 419 21.30 -9.54 -34.17
N GLN A 420 19.99 -9.27 -34.20
CA GLN A 420 19.37 -8.19 -34.95
C GLN A 420 19.78 -6.81 -34.40
N GLN A 421 20.01 -5.86 -35.30
CA GLN A 421 20.25 -4.47 -34.92
C GLN A 421 18.96 -3.66 -34.90
N TYR A 422 18.82 -2.79 -33.90
CA TYR A 422 17.72 -1.84 -33.77
C TYR A 422 18.20 -0.53 -33.16
N GLN A 423 17.39 0.51 -33.29
CA GLN A 423 17.64 1.82 -32.69
C GLN A 423 16.78 1.97 -31.44
N LEU A 424 17.42 2.32 -30.31
CA LEU A 424 16.73 2.70 -29.09
C LEU A 424 16.75 4.23 -28.99
N GLU A 425 15.58 4.83 -28.74
CA GLU A 425 15.39 6.28 -28.75
C GLU A 425 14.59 6.74 -27.52
N ASP A 426 14.49 8.05 -27.33
CA ASP A 426 13.65 8.63 -26.28
C ASP A 426 12.19 8.16 -26.43
N GLY A 427 11.57 7.86 -25.28
CA GLY A 427 10.22 7.35 -25.21
C GLY A 427 10.09 5.84 -25.41
N ALA A 428 11.17 5.12 -25.75
CA ALA A 428 11.12 3.67 -25.88
C ALA A 428 10.51 3.02 -24.63
N VAL A 429 9.52 2.15 -24.84
CA VAL A 429 8.90 1.35 -23.79
C VAL A 429 9.80 0.14 -23.56
N VAL A 430 10.56 0.13 -22.46
CA VAL A 430 11.51 -0.96 -22.15
C VAL A 430 10.90 -2.00 -21.19
N ILE A 431 9.80 -1.66 -20.51
CA ILE A 431 9.05 -2.57 -19.65
C ILE A 431 7.56 -2.44 -19.98
N ALA A 432 6.91 -3.58 -20.22
CA ALA A 432 5.46 -3.68 -20.37
C ALA A 432 4.95 -4.81 -19.46
N ALA A 433 4.32 -4.46 -18.33
CA ALA A 433 3.97 -5.44 -17.29
C ALA A 433 2.47 -5.49 -17.01
N ILE A 434 1.84 -6.63 -17.29
CA ILE A 434 0.53 -6.96 -16.75
C ILE A 434 0.77 -7.51 -15.33
N THR A 435 0.53 -6.67 -14.33
CA THR A 435 0.87 -6.90 -12.93
C THR A 435 -0.18 -6.25 -12.01
N SER A 436 0.02 -6.32 -10.70
CA SER A 436 -0.80 -5.74 -9.64
C SER A 436 -2.16 -6.38 -9.41
N CYS A 437 -2.53 -6.53 -8.14
CA CYS A 437 -3.88 -6.88 -7.72
C CYS A 437 -4.95 -5.93 -8.27
N THR A 438 -4.61 -4.66 -8.55
CA THR A 438 -5.55 -3.63 -9.04
C THR A 438 -6.33 -4.06 -10.28
N ASN A 439 -5.64 -4.71 -11.23
CA ASN A 439 -6.21 -5.06 -12.54
C ASN A 439 -6.21 -6.58 -12.77
N THR A 440 -5.29 -7.34 -12.18
CA THR A 440 -5.25 -8.81 -12.39
C THR A 440 -6.37 -9.55 -11.68
N SER A 441 -7.02 -8.94 -10.69
CA SER A 441 -8.24 -9.46 -10.07
C SER A 441 -9.50 -9.24 -10.92
N ASN A 442 -9.37 -8.61 -12.09
CA ASN A 442 -10.50 -8.23 -12.93
C ASN A 442 -10.49 -9.05 -14.23
N PRO A 443 -11.35 -10.09 -14.33
CA PRO A 443 -11.39 -10.95 -15.50
C PRO A 443 -11.68 -10.19 -16.79
N SER A 444 -12.49 -9.13 -16.77
CA SER A 444 -12.86 -8.38 -17.98
C SER A 444 -11.63 -7.78 -18.67
N VAL A 445 -10.76 -7.10 -17.92
CA VAL A 445 -9.55 -6.49 -18.51
C VAL A 445 -8.48 -7.51 -18.83
N MET A 446 -8.40 -8.62 -18.08
CA MET A 446 -7.47 -9.72 -18.37
C MET A 446 -7.86 -10.48 -19.64
N MET A 447 -9.15 -10.78 -19.83
CA MET A 447 -9.68 -11.35 -21.07
C MET A 447 -9.52 -10.38 -22.24
N ALA A 448 -9.76 -9.09 -22.04
CA ALA A 448 -9.52 -8.07 -23.06
C ALA A 448 -8.05 -8.04 -23.52
N ALA A 449 -7.09 -8.13 -22.59
CA ALA A 449 -5.67 -8.22 -22.94
C ALA A 449 -5.35 -9.48 -23.77
N GLY A 450 -5.86 -10.65 -23.37
CA GLY A 450 -5.69 -11.89 -24.12
C GLY A 450 -6.34 -11.85 -25.51
N LEU A 451 -7.52 -11.27 -25.64
CA LEU A 451 -8.21 -11.10 -26.92
C LEU A 451 -7.48 -10.12 -27.84
N LEU A 452 -6.98 -9.00 -27.30
CA LEU A 452 -6.14 -8.05 -28.06
C LEU A 452 -4.86 -8.74 -28.54
N ALA A 453 -4.19 -9.50 -27.67
CA ALA A 453 -3.02 -10.30 -28.04
C ALA A 453 -3.33 -11.30 -29.16
N LYS A 454 -4.48 -11.99 -29.07
CA LYS A 454 -4.95 -12.92 -30.11
C LYS A 454 -5.12 -12.22 -31.46
N LYS A 455 -5.82 -11.08 -31.51
CA LYS A 455 -6.02 -10.30 -32.74
C LYS A 455 -4.69 -9.81 -33.32
N ALA A 456 -3.82 -9.25 -32.47
CA ALA A 456 -2.49 -8.77 -32.88
C ALA A 456 -1.63 -9.88 -33.50
N VAL A 457 -1.55 -11.05 -32.84
CA VAL A 457 -0.79 -12.20 -33.35
C VAL A 457 -1.38 -12.73 -34.66
N MET A 458 -2.71 -12.78 -34.79
CA MET A 458 -3.36 -13.23 -36.02
C MET A 458 -3.10 -12.30 -37.22
N LEU A 459 -2.89 -11.01 -36.96
CA LEU A 459 -2.48 -10.05 -37.99
C LEU A 459 -0.96 -10.03 -38.25
N GLY A 460 -0.16 -10.78 -37.48
CA GLY A 460 1.29 -10.87 -37.64
C GLY A 460 2.11 -9.85 -36.86
N LEU A 461 1.47 -9.07 -35.98
CA LEU A 461 2.16 -8.11 -35.12
C LEU A 461 3.06 -8.83 -34.10
N LYS A 462 4.18 -8.20 -33.76
CA LYS A 462 5.16 -8.68 -32.77
C LYS A 462 5.57 -7.53 -31.85
N PRO A 463 5.89 -7.81 -30.58
CA PRO A 463 6.45 -6.80 -29.69
C PRO A 463 7.81 -6.33 -30.22
N LYS A 464 8.20 -5.10 -29.88
CA LYS A 464 9.56 -4.62 -30.20
C LYS A 464 10.61 -5.37 -29.37
N PRO A 465 11.82 -5.62 -29.90
CA PRO A 465 12.80 -6.50 -29.27
C PRO A 465 13.39 -5.97 -27.95
N TRP A 466 13.27 -4.66 -27.69
CA TRP A 466 13.72 -4.04 -26.44
C TRP A 466 12.69 -4.10 -25.30
N VAL A 467 11.48 -4.58 -25.56
CA VAL A 467 10.39 -4.59 -24.57
C VAL A 467 10.52 -5.82 -23.67
N LYS A 468 10.73 -5.58 -22.37
CA LYS A 468 10.56 -6.60 -21.33
C LYS A 468 9.07 -6.75 -21.00
N ALA A 469 8.40 -7.67 -21.70
CA ALA A 469 7.02 -8.04 -21.44
C ALA A 469 6.93 -9.07 -20.29
N SER A 470 5.88 -8.98 -19.45
CA SER A 470 5.65 -9.93 -18.35
C SER A 470 4.18 -9.99 -17.92
N LEU A 471 3.73 -11.18 -17.52
CA LEU A 471 2.43 -11.43 -16.91
C LEU A 471 2.62 -11.99 -15.48
N ALA A 472 2.19 -11.23 -14.49
CA ALA A 472 2.22 -11.61 -13.07
C ALA A 472 0.82 -11.51 -12.47
N PRO A 473 -0.01 -12.57 -12.55
CA PRO A 473 -1.35 -12.58 -12.02
C PRO A 473 -1.38 -12.54 -10.48
N GLY A 474 -2.44 -11.97 -9.90
CA GLY A 474 -2.61 -11.97 -8.45
C GLY A 474 -3.26 -13.23 -7.87
N SER A 475 -3.68 -14.20 -8.68
CA SER A 475 -4.00 -15.57 -8.24
C SER A 475 -3.89 -16.56 -9.40
N ARG A 476 -3.82 -17.85 -9.07
CA ARG A 476 -3.78 -18.95 -10.05
C ARG A 476 -5.07 -19.08 -10.89
N VAL A 477 -6.20 -18.60 -10.35
CA VAL A 477 -7.50 -18.58 -11.05
C VAL A 477 -7.41 -17.80 -12.37
N VAL A 478 -6.57 -16.75 -12.42
CA VAL A 478 -6.33 -15.97 -13.64
C VAL A 478 -5.74 -16.82 -14.76
N SER A 479 -4.74 -17.62 -14.43
CA SER A 479 -4.10 -18.52 -15.39
C SER A 479 -5.09 -19.58 -15.88
N ASP A 480 -5.92 -20.13 -14.97
CA ASP A 480 -6.93 -21.14 -15.29
C ASP A 480 -7.97 -20.62 -16.31
N TYR A 481 -8.52 -19.41 -16.11
CA TYR A 481 -9.50 -18.87 -17.06
C TYR A 481 -8.86 -18.44 -18.39
N LEU A 482 -7.62 -17.93 -18.39
CA LEU A 482 -6.92 -17.56 -19.63
C LEU A 482 -6.62 -18.80 -20.47
N ALA A 483 -6.25 -19.90 -19.82
CA ALA A 483 -6.05 -21.20 -20.46
C ALA A 483 -7.37 -21.77 -21.00
N SER A 484 -8.45 -21.72 -20.20
CA SER A 484 -9.79 -22.16 -20.62
C SER A 484 -10.29 -21.39 -21.85
N ALA A 485 -10.09 -20.07 -21.88
CA ALA A 485 -10.42 -19.21 -23.01
C ALA A 485 -9.44 -19.34 -24.21
N ARG A 486 -8.38 -20.16 -24.07
CA ARG A 486 -7.32 -20.38 -25.07
C ARG A 486 -6.59 -19.10 -25.48
N LEU A 487 -6.39 -18.19 -24.53
CA LEU A 487 -5.73 -16.90 -24.75
C LEU A 487 -4.25 -16.93 -24.38
N THR A 488 -3.82 -17.81 -23.46
CA THR A 488 -2.42 -17.92 -23.00
C THR A 488 -1.41 -18.01 -24.14
N PRO A 489 -1.57 -18.89 -25.16
CA PRO A 489 -0.56 -19.02 -26.22
C PRO A 489 -0.35 -17.74 -27.06
N TYR A 490 -1.33 -16.83 -27.07
CA TYR A 490 -1.21 -15.55 -27.78
C TYR A 490 -0.49 -14.50 -26.93
N LEU A 491 -0.73 -14.50 -25.61
CA LEU A 491 0.02 -13.70 -24.65
C LEU A 491 1.50 -14.11 -24.65
N ASP A 492 1.79 -15.41 -24.59
CA ASP A 492 3.15 -15.96 -24.62
C ASP A 492 3.91 -15.57 -25.89
N LYS A 493 3.25 -15.62 -27.07
CA LYS A 493 3.85 -15.17 -28.34
C LYS A 493 4.23 -13.69 -28.36
N LEU A 494 3.60 -12.87 -27.53
CA LEU A 494 3.93 -11.45 -27.35
C LEU A 494 4.87 -11.22 -26.16
N GLY A 495 5.40 -12.27 -25.53
CA GLY A 495 6.32 -12.22 -24.40
C GLY A 495 5.65 -12.04 -23.03
N PHE A 496 4.31 -12.05 -22.96
CA PHE A 496 3.55 -12.01 -21.72
C PHE A 496 3.39 -13.40 -21.09
N ASN A 497 4.50 -14.16 -21.04
CA ASN A 497 4.56 -15.42 -20.32
C ASN A 497 4.35 -15.18 -18.82
N LEU A 498 3.81 -16.20 -18.14
CA LEU A 498 3.71 -16.21 -16.68
C LEU A 498 5.11 -16.07 -16.07
N VAL A 499 5.30 -15.07 -15.21
CA VAL A 499 6.58 -14.84 -14.50
C VAL A 499 6.52 -15.13 -13.01
N GLY A 500 5.32 -15.20 -12.42
CA GLY A 500 5.12 -15.41 -10.98
C GLY A 500 3.73 -14.99 -10.52
N TYR A 501 3.31 -15.49 -9.35
CA TYR A 501 2.09 -15.06 -8.66
C TYR A 501 2.48 -14.16 -7.48
N GLY A 502 2.62 -12.85 -7.74
CA GLY A 502 3.07 -11.89 -6.74
C GLY A 502 3.19 -10.46 -7.27
N CYS A 503 3.51 -9.53 -6.39
CA CYS A 503 3.54 -8.10 -6.68
C CYS A 503 4.52 -7.70 -7.79
N THR A 504 5.65 -8.40 -7.93
CA THR A 504 6.60 -8.26 -9.04
C THR A 504 6.89 -6.79 -9.44
N THR A 505 6.66 -6.41 -10.69
CA THR A 505 6.91 -5.07 -11.23
C THR A 505 6.11 -3.98 -10.51
N CYS A 506 4.92 -4.27 -9.96
CA CYS A 506 4.10 -3.29 -9.23
C CYS A 506 4.83 -2.72 -8.00
N ILE A 507 5.62 -3.56 -7.31
CA ILE A 507 6.40 -3.14 -6.14
C ILE A 507 7.83 -2.67 -6.49
N GLY A 508 8.22 -2.76 -7.76
CA GLY A 508 9.59 -2.49 -8.22
C GLY A 508 10.48 -3.72 -8.32
N ASN A 509 9.96 -4.93 -8.08
CA ASN A 509 10.67 -6.19 -8.31
C ASN A 509 10.63 -6.57 -9.80
N SER A 510 10.95 -5.62 -10.66
CA SER A 510 10.92 -5.77 -12.12
C SER A 510 12.09 -6.58 -12.66
N GLY A 511 13.08 -6.94 -11.83
CA GLY A 511 14.33 -7.59 -12.24
C GLY A 511 15.17 -6.76 -13.21
N PRO A 512 16.30 -7.30 -13.72
CA PRO A 512 17.21 -6.58 -14.61
C PRO A 512 16.64 -6.39 -16.02
N LEU A 513 17.07 -5.33 -16.70
CA LEU A 513 16.93 -5.20 -18.15
C LEU A 513 18.09 -5.93 -18.84
N PRO A 514 17.98 -6.28 -20.15
CA PRO A 514 19.13 -6.76 -20.91
C PRO A 514 20.30 -5.78 -20.85
N ASP A 515 21.52 -6.30 -20.73
CA ASP A 515 22.75 -5.52 -20.62
C ASP A 515 22.92 -4.53 -21.77
N GLU A 516 22.57 -4.93 -22.99
CA GLU A 516 22.62 -4.09 -24.18
C GLU A 516 21.66 -2.90 -24.09
N ILE A 517 20.47 -3.09 -23.50
CA ILE A 517 19.47 -2.04 -23.31
C ILE A 517 19.96 -1.08 -22.21
N GLU A 518 20.45 -1.59 -21.09
CA GLU A 518 21.00 -0.73 -20.03
C GLU A 518 22.18 0.11 -20.53
N LYS A 519 23.09 -0.50 -21.28
CA LYS A 519 24.24 0.21 -21.88
C LYS A 519 23.75 1.30 -22.82
N ALA A 520 22.77 1.02 -23.67
CA ALA A 520 22.21 2.00 -24.59
C ALA A 520 21.54 3.17 -23.87
N ILE A 521 20.73 2.89 -22.84
CA ILE A 521 20.09 3.92 -22.02
C ILE A 521 21.14 4.85 -21.40
N ARG A 522 22.23 4.29 -20.85
CA ARG A 522 23.30 5.08 -20.22
C ARG A 522 24.14 5.84 -21.24
N GLN A 523 24.48 5.23 -22.38
CA GLN A 523 25.30 5.86 -23.43
C GLN A 523 24.57 7.03 -24.10
N GLY A 524 23.26 6.90 -24.34
CA GLY A 524 22.46 7.95 -24.94
C GLY A 524 21.81 8.91 -23.94
N ASP A 525 21.96 8.69 -22.63
CA ASP A 525 21.15 9.33 -21.56
C ASP A 525 19.65 9.36 -21.91
N LEU A 526 19.15 8.23 -22.43
CA LEU A 526 17.80 8.13 -22.96
C LEU A 526 16.75 8.19 -21.83
N THR A 527 15.67 8.91 -22.08
CA THR A 527 14.47 8.93 -21.25
C THR A 527 13.51 7.85 -21.75
N VAL A 528 13.58 6.68 -21.14
CA VAL A 528 12.74 5.51 -21.48
C VAL A 528 11.54 5.36 -20.55
N GLY A 529 10.56 4.58 -20.99
CA GLY A 529 9.27 4.35 -20.34
C GLY A 529 9.04 2.92 -19.84
N ALA A 530 8.30 2.78 -18.75
CA ALA A 530 7.59 1.56 -18.38
C ALA A 530 6.08 1.79 -18.45
N VAL A 531 5.35 0.81 -18.99
CA VAL A 531 3.89 0.79 -18.99
C VAL A 531 3.43 -0.41 -18.19
N LEU A 532 2.58 -0.20 -17.18
CA LEU A 532 2.16 -1.27 -16.28
C LEU A 532 0.71 -1.12 -15.83
N SER A 533 0.06 -2.24 -15.57
CA SER A 533 -1.30 -2.28 -14.98
C SER A 533 -1.31 -2.14 -13.46
N GLY A 534 -0.35 -1.39 -12.93
CA GLY A 534 -0.21 -1.09 -11.50
C GLY A 534 -1.08 0.08 -11.03
N ASN A 535 -0.78 0.57 -9.83
CA ASN A 535 -1.42 1.73 -9.21
C ASN A 535 -0.42 2.86 -8.87
N ARG A 536 0.89 2.59 -8.91
CA ARG A 536 1.95 3.57 -8.62
C ARG A 536 2.97 3.64 -9.74
N ASN A 537 3.39 4.86 -10.04
CA ASN A 537 4.30 5.20 -11.13
C ASN A 537 5.32 6.28 -10.72
N PHE A 538 5.63 6.39 -9.43
CA PHE A 538 6.64 7.32 -8.93
C PHE A 538 8.01 7.05 -9.56
N GLU A 539 8.79 8.11 -9.78
CA GLU A 539 10.14 8.00 -10.33
C GLU A 539 11.03 7.13 -9.43
N GLY A 540 11.81 6.22 -10.02
CA GLY A 540 12.68 5.30 -9.30
C GLY A 540 11.95 4.13 -8.59
N ARG A 541 10.63 4.04 -8.69
CA ARG A 541 9.84 2.94 -8.10
C ARG A 541 9.88 1.66 -8.92
N ILE A 542 9.71 1.76 -10.24
CA ILE A 542 9.51 0.60 -11.12
C ILE A 542 10.83 -0.06 -11.49
N HIS A 543 11.77 0.72 -12.03
CA HIS A 543 13.10 0.25 -12.42
C HIS A 543 14.10 1.40 -12.32
N PRO A 544 15.36 1.19 -11.88
CA PRO A 544 16.35 2.26 -11.69
C PRO A 544 16.71 3.04 -12.97
N PHE A 545 16.66 2.40 -14.14
CA PHE A 545 16.92 3.03 -15.45
C PHE A 545 15.68 3.65 -16.13
N VAL A 546 14.50 3.52 -15.54
CA VAL A 546 13.26 4.04 -16.13
C VAL A 546 12.86 5.34 -15.44
N LYS A 547 12.79 6.43 -16.22
CA LYS A 547 12.46 7.78 -15.73
C LYS A 547 10.97 8.12 -15.86
N THR A 548 10.26 7.47 -16.79
CA THR A 548 8.83 7.68 -17.02
C THR A 548 8.04 6.39 -16.83
N ASN A 549 6.99 6.43 -16.02
CA ASN A 549 6.18 5.25 -15.71
C ASN A 549 4.70 5.58 -15.94
N TRP A 550 3.99 4.68 -16.62
CA TRP A 550 2.63 4.92 -17.09
C TRP A 550 1.70 3.81 -16.63
N LEU A 551 0.67 4.18 -15.89
CA LEU A 551 -0.40 3.28 -15.47
C LEU A 551 -1.41 3.14 -16.60
N ALA A 552 -1.72 1.92 -16.99
CA ALA A 552 -2.61 1.64 -18.11
C ALA A 552 -3.41 0.35 -17.87
N SER A 553 -4.53 0.18 -18.56
CA SER A 553 -5.26 -1.10 -18.53
C SER A 553 -4.42 -2.23 -19.12
N PRO A 554 -4.59 -3.49 -18.68
CA PRO A 554 -3.91 -4.65 -19.28
C PRO A 554 -3.91 -4.69 -20.83
N PRO A 555 -5.02 -4.44 -21.57
CA PRO A 555 -4.97 -4.37 -23.03
C PRO A 555 -4.10 -3.21 -23.57
N LEU A 556 -4.09 -2.05 -22.89
CA LEU A 556 -3.19 -0.96 -23.27
C LEU A 556 -1.72 -1.29 -22.99
N VAL A 557 -1.40 -2.06 -21.95
CA VAL A 557 -0.04 -2.57 -21.72
C VAL A 557 0.42 -3.40 -22.90
N VAL A 558 -0.44 -4.30 -23.42
CA VAL A 558 -0.14 -5.09 -24.63
C VAL A 558 0.03 -4.16 -25.85
N ALA A 559 -0.85 -3.17 -26.03
CA ALA A 559 -0.75 -2.22 -27.13
C ALA A 559 0.57 -1.42 -27.12
N TYR A 560 0.99 -0.93 -25.95
CA TYR A 560 2.28 -0.23 -25.79
C TYR A 560 3.49 -1.15 -25.95
N ALA A 561 3.37 -2.45 -25.65
CA ALA A 561 4.42 -3.42 -25.96
C ALA A 561 4.60 -3.63 -27.47
N LEU A 562 3.50 -3.60 -28.23
CA LEU A 562 3.53 -3.70 -29.69
C LEU A 562 4.08 -2.42 -30.33
N ALA A 563 3.60 -1.25 -29.87
CA ALA A 563 4.08 0.05 -30.33
C ALA A 563 5.56 0.29 -29.98
N GLY A 564 5.95 -0.06 -28.75
CA GLY A 564 7.30 0.01 -28.21
C GLY A 564 7.84 1.42 -27.95
N ASN A 565 7.02 2.47 -28.08
CA ASN A 565 7.41 3.86 -27.81
C ASN A 565 6.22 4.72 -27.32
N MET A 566 6.44 5.54 -26.29
CA MET A 566 5.47 6.49 -25.71
C MET A 566 5.19 7.71 -26.60
N THR A 567 6.02 7.96 -27.61
CA THR A 567 5.85 9.08 -28.56
C THR A 567 4.82 8.80 -29.65
N LEU A 568 4.38 7.54 -29.78
CA LEU A 568 3.32 7.13 -30.70
C LEU A 568 1.95 7.50 -30.15
N ASN A 569 1.09 8.11 -30.97
CA ASN A 569 -0.30 8.34 -30.61
C ASN A 569 -1.13 7.09 -30.94
N LEU A 570 -1.44 6.25 -29.95
CA LEU A 570 -2.21 5.03 -30.15
C LEU A 570 -3.64 5.24 -30.67
N GLU A 571 -4.19 6.46 -30.60
CA GLU A 571 -5.52 6.78 -31.15
C GLU A 571 -5.47 6.96 -32.68
N SER A 572 -4.40 7.56 -33.21
CA SER A 572 -4.30 7.95 -34.62
C SER A 572 -3.25 7.20 -35.44
N ASP A 573 -2.17 6.75 -34.80
CA ASP A 573 -1.00 6.22 -35.48
C ASP A 573 -1.07 4.69 -35.58
N PRO A 574 -0.51 4.09 -36.64
CA PRO A 574 -0.45 2.64 -36.75
C PRO A 574 0.50 2.04 -35.70
N ILE A 575 0.08 0.95 -35.06
CA ILE A 575 0.87 0.17 -34.10
C ILE A 575 1.95 -0.64 -34.83
N GLY A 576 1.64 -1.08 -36.05
CA GLY A 576 2.56 -1.83 -36.91
C GLY A 576 1.92 -2.15 -38.25
N GLU A 577 2.52 -3.09 -38.97
CA GLU A 577 2.04 -3.58 -40.25
C GLU A 577 1.58 -5.04 -40.14
N ASP A 578 0.52 -5.41 -40.85
CA ASP A 578 0.06 -6.79 -40.94
C ASP A 578 1.00 -7.64 -41.83
N ILE A 579 0.70 -8.93 -41.95
CA ILE A 579 1.45 -9.86 -42.83
C ILE A 579 1.50 -9.45 -44.32
N ASN A 580 0.64 -8.54 -44.76
CA ASN A 580 0.56 -8.02 -46.13
C ASN A 580 1.16 -6.62 -46.28
N GLY A 581 1.69 -6.02 -45.20
CA GLY A 581 2.22 -4.66 -45.18
C GLY A 581 1.18 -3.55 -44.99
N ASN A 582 -0.06 -3.88 -44.62
CA ASN A 582 -1.08 -2.87 -44.33
C ASN A 582 -0.92 -2.32 -42.91
N ALA A 583 -1.13 -1.01 -42.75
CA ALA A 583 -1.15 -0.36 -41.43
C ALA A 583 -2.25 -0.94 -40.52
N VAL A 584 -1.87 -1.37 -39.31
CA VAL A 584 -2.77 -1.85 -38.26
C VAL A 584 -2.85 -0.82 -37.15
N TYR A 585 -4.06 -0.39 -36.80
CA TYR A 585 -4.36 0.58 -35.75
C TYR A 585 -4.90 -0.10 -34.49
N LEU A 586 -4.90 0.61 -33.36
CA LEU A 586 -5.44 0.08 -32.09
C LEU A 586 -6.89 -0.42 -32.24
N ARG A 587 -7.73 0.34 -32.94
CA ARG A 587 -9.13 0.01 -33.22
C ARG A 587 -9.32 -1.31 -33.97
N ASP A 588 -8.32 -1.76 -34.74
CA ASP A 588 -8.42 -2.98 -35.54
C ASP A 588 -8.21 -4.24 -34.68
N ILE A 589 -7.48 -4.10 -33.56
CA ILE A 589 -7.16 -5.19 -32.63
C ILE A 589 -7.88 -5.06 -31.27
N TRP A 590 -8.63 -3.99 -31.04
CA TRP A 590 -9.38 -3.83 -29.80
C TRP A 590 -10.54 -4.84 -29.72
N PRO A 591 -10.72 -5.55 -28.60
CA PRO A 591 -11.85 -6.47 -28.45
C PRO A 591 -13.17 -5.72 -28.26
N SER A 592 -14.23 -6.23 -28.85
CA SER A 592 -15.59 -5.74 -28.67
C SER A 592 -16.15 -6.15 -27.29
N PRO A 593 -17.16 -5.44 -26.75
CA PRO A 593 -17.80 -5.84 -25.49
C PRO A 593 -18.36 -7.27 -25.52
N THR A 594 -18.90 -7.70 -26.67
CA THR A 594 -19.43 -9.06 -26.83
C THR A 594 -18.33 -10.12 -26.71
N GLU A 595 -17.19 -9.92 -27.38
CA GLU A 595 -16.04 -10.85 -27.28
C GLU A 595 -15.53 -10.95 -25.84
N ILE A 596 -15.47 -9.84 -25.10
CA ILE A 596 -15.06 -9.81 -23.70
C ILE A 596 -16.08 -10.56 -22.82
N ALA A 597 -17.37 -10.27 -22.98
CA ALA A 597 -18.42 -10.91 -22.20
C ALA A 597 -18.45 -12.44 -22.41
N GLU A 598 -18.32 -12.90 -23.65
CA GLU A 598 -18.22 -14.33 -23.98
C GLU A 598 -16.98 -14.98 -23.35
N ALA A 599 -15.83 -14.29 -23.34
CA ALA A 599 -14.63 -14.79 -22.69
C ALA A 599 -14.81 -14.85 -21.16
N VAL A 600 -15.37 -13.82 -20.54
CA VAL A 600 -15.60 -13.76 -19.08
C VAL A 600 -16.53 -14.86 -18.58
N GLN A 601 -17.47 -15.35 -19.40
CA GLN A 601 -18.32 -16.50 -19.06
C GLN A 601 -17.53 -17.80 -18.80
N MET A 602 -16.26 -17.88 -19.22
CA MET A 602 -15.38 -19.02 -18.95
C MET A 602 -14.88 -19.05 -17.50
N VAL A 603 -15.03 -17.95 -16.75
CA VAL A 603 -14.71 -17.91 -15.32
C VAL A 603 -15.76 -18.69 -14.55
N SER A 604 -15.35 -19.67 -13.75
CA SER A 604 -16.28 -20.57 -13.06
C SER A 604 -15.92 -20.79 -11.60
N ILE A 605 -16.94 -21.08 -10.80
CA ILE A 605 -16.79 -21.43 -9.37
C ILE A 605 -15.82 -22.59 -9.13
N THR A 606 -15.78 -23.56 -10.06
CA THR A 606 -14.89 -24.72 -9.97
C THR A 606 -13.42 -24.32 -9.96
N MET A 607 -13.04 -23.25 -10.67
CA MET A 607 -11.66 -22.74 -10.67
C MET A 607 -11.29 -22.19 -9.28
N PHE A 608 -12.20 -21.44 -8.65
CA PHE A 608 -11.98 -20.92 -7.29
C PHE A 608 -11.90 -22.04 -6.25
N HIS A 609 -12.82 -23.02 -6.30
CA HIS A 609 -12.76 -24.17 -5.38
C HIS A 609 -11.47 -24.98 -5.53
N LYS A 610 -11.00 -25.18 -6.77
CA LYS A 610 -9.73 -25.87 -7.04
C LYS A 610 -8.54 -25.13 -6.44
N GLU A 611 -8.37 -23.86 -6.77
CA GLU A 611 -7.17 -23.11 -6.38
C GLU A 611 -7.14 -22.73 -4.89
N TYR A 612 -8.30 -22.55 -4.26
CA TYR A 612 -8.38 -22.15 -2.84
C TYR A 612 -8.54 -23.32 -1.85
N ALA A 613 -8.74 -24.55 -2.32
CA ALA A 613 -8.77 -25.72 -1.44
C ALA A 613 -7.44 -25.95 -0.70
N GLU A 614 -6.31 -25.64 -1.36
CA GLU A 614 -4.95 -25.90 -0.89
C GLU A 614 -4.19 -24.59 -0.55
N VAL A 615 -4.92 -23.48 -0.34
CA VAL A 615 -4.36 -22.12 -0.23
C VAL A 615 -3.28 -21.98 0.85
N PHE A 616 -3.35 -22.79 1.93
CA PHE A 616 -2.41 -22.77 3.06
C PHE A 616 -1.35 -23.87 3.00
N GLU A 617 -1.41 -24.81 2.05
CA GLU A 617 -0.52 -25.98 2.02
C GLU A 617 0.88 -25.64 1.49
N GLY A 618 0.97 -24.82 0.44
CA GLY A 618 2.23 -24.39 -0.17
C GLY A 618 2.94 -25.47 -0.96
N THR A 619 4.12 -25.12 -1.50
CA THR A 619 4.93 -26.07 -2.29
C THR A 619 5.62 -27.11 -1.40
N PRO A 620 6.10 -28.25 -1.97
CA PRO A 620 6.90 -29.22 -1.21
C PRO A 620 8.12 -28.60 -0.52
N GLU A 621 8.77 -27.63 -1.16
CA GLU A 621 9.90 -26.88 -0.58
C GLU A 621 9.43 -26.10 0.65
N TRP A 622 8.31 -25.36 0.56
CA TRP A 622 7.71 -24.67 1.71
C TRP A 622 7.42 -25.65 2.84
N GLN A 623 6.83 -26.82 2.55
CA GLN A 623 6.46 -27.84 3.53
C GLN A 623 7.65 -28.53 4.18
N SER A 624 8.82 -28.56 3.54
CA SER A 624 10.05 -29.16 4.07
C SER A 624 10.84 -28.31 5.07
N ILE A 625 10.53 -27.01 5.19
CA ILE A 625 11.16 -26.09 6.16
C ILE A 625 10.92 -26.54 7.63
N HIS A 626 11.95 -27.04 8.30
CA HIS A 626 11.85 -27.38 9.71
C HIS A 626 12.07 -26.14 10.59
N VAL A 627 11.18 -25.94 11.57
CA VAL A 627 11.24 -24.82 12.53
C VAL A 627 11.05 -25.31 13.95
N SER A 628 11.69 -24.62 14.91
CA SER A 628 11.51 -24.85 16.35
C SER A 628 10.09 -24.54 16.81
N GLU A 629 9.66 -25.19 17.91
CA GLU A 629 8.40 -24.92 18.60
C GLU A 629 8.59 -24.04 19.85
N ALA A 630 9.80 -23.49 20.04
CA ALA A 630 10.08 -22.58 21.14
C ALA A 630 9.25 -21.29 21.04
N ALA A 631 8.82 -20.80 22.20
CA ALA A 631 8.04 -19.56 22.31
C ALA A 631 8.86 -18.30 21.98
N THR A 632 10.17 -18.31 22.26
CA THR A 632 11.11 -17.26 21.84
C THR A 632 11.87 -17.69 20.60
N TYR A 633 12.36 -16.72 19.84
CA TYR A 633 13.13 -16.98 18.62
C TYR A 633 14.62 -17.16 18.96
N ASP A 634 15.27 -18.13 18.32
CA ASP A 634 16.70 -18.37 18.49
C ASP A 634 17.48 -17.46 17.55
N TRP A 635 17.92 -16.31 18.07
CA TRP A 635 18.57 -15.27 17.28
C TRP A 635 19.98 -15.67 16.83
N ASP A 636 20.18 -15.84 15.53
CA ASP A 636 21.51 -16.05 14.95
C ASP A 636 22.27 -14.72 14.81
N GLY A 637 23.36 -14.57 15.57
CA GLY A 637 24.21 -13.38 15.51
C GLY A 637 24.87 -13.12 14.15
N SER A 638 25.01 -14.16 13.31
CA SER A 638 25.54 -14.09 11.95
C SER A 638 24.49 -13.79 10.89
N SER A 639 23.20 -13.81 11.24
CA SER A 639 22.11 -13.50 10.31
C SER A 639 22.25 -12.10 9.72
N THR A 640 22.06 -12.03 8.41
CA THR A 640 21.96 -10.77 7.68
C THR A 640 20.52 -10.42 7.30
N TYR A 641 19.53 -11.24 7.65
CA TYR A 641 18.10 -11.01 7.36
C TYR A 641 17.25 -10.76 8.61
N ILE A 642 17.47 -11.49 9.70
CA ILE A 642 16.65 -11.48 10.92
C ILE A 642 17.55 -11.17 12.12
N ARG A 643 17.37 -9.99 12.73
CA ARG A 643 18.12 -9.59 13.93
C ARG A 643 17.19 -9.03 14.99
N LEU A 644 17.51 -9.31 16.25
CA LEU A 644 16.80 -8.73 17.39
C LEU A 644 16.89 -7.21 17.31
N SER A 645 15.74 -6.53 17.36
CA SER A 645 15.68 -5.08 17.29
C SER A 645 16.01 -4.45 18.65
N PRO A 646 16.72 -3.30 18.69
CA PRO A 646 17.11 -2.66 19.94
C PRO A 646 16.01 -1.76 20.52
N PHE A 647 14.78 -1.80 19.97
CA PHE A 647 13.73 -0.82 20.32
C PHE A 647 13.34 -0.87 21.79
N PHE A 648 13.43 -2.04 22.42
CA PHE A 648 13.05 -2.23 23.82
C PHE A 648 14.26 -2.29 24.75
N ASP A 649 15.46 -1.98 24.28
CA ASP A 649 16.67 -2.04 25.11
C ASP A 649 16.62 -0.99 26.23
N GLY A 650 16.86 -1.43 27.47
CA GLY A 650 16.77 -0.55 28.63
C GLY A 650 15.37 -0.03 28.95
N MET A 651 14.32 -0.64 28.37
CA MET A 651 12.93 -0.34 28.71
C MET A 651 12.63 -0.74 30.17
N ASP A 652 12.02 0.18 30.92
CA ASP A 652 11.53 -0.02 32.28
C ASP A 652 10.00 -0.27 32.32
N LYS A 653 9.52 -0.87 33.42
CA LYS A 653 8.08 -1.13 33.67
C LYS A 653 7.24 0.15 33.67
N GLU A 654 7.80 1.24 34.18
CA GLU A 654 7.18 2.57 34.17
C GLU A 654 7.77 3.45 33.06
N PRO A 655 6.96 4.26 32.37
CA PRO A 655 7.47 5.19 31.36
C PRO A 655 8.29 6.31 32.00
N LYS A 656 9.39 6.68 31.33
CA LYS A 656 10.16 7.87 31.70
C LYS A 656 9.34 9.13 31.34
N PRO A 657 9.44 10.22 32.14
CA PRO A 657 8.78 11.47 31.78
C PRO A 657 9.24 11.99 30.42
N VAL A 658 8.31 12.55 29.65
CA VAL A 658 8.64 13.26 28.40
C VAL A 658 9.54 14.44 28.74
N GLN A 659 10.66 14.56 28.02
CA GLN A 659 11.63 15.63 28.19
C GLN A 659 11.63 16.54 26.97
N ASP A 660 11.91 17.82 27.21
CA ASP A 660 12.13 18.82 26.18
C ASP A 660 13.31 18.42 25.28
N ILE A 661 13.25 18.82 24.02
CA ILE A 661 14.30 18.57 23.04
C ILE A 661 15.18 19.82 23.00
N HIS A 662 16.45 19.71 23.39
CA HIS A 662 17.39 20.83 23.37
C HIS A 662 18.54 20.59 22.39
N GLY A 663 18.96 21.65 21.68
CA GLY A 663 20.14 21.65 20.83
C GLY A 663 20.09 20.67 19.65
N ALA A 664 18.89 20.32 19.16
CA ALA A 664 18.77 19.36 18.07
C ALA A 664 19.33 19.94 16.76
N ARG A 665 20.04 19.10 16.00
CA ARG A 665 20.57 19.47 14.68
C ARG A 665 19.66 18.98 13.56
N ILE A 666 19.57 19.76 12.49
CA ILE A 666 18.83 19.36 11.29
C ILE A 666 19.65 18.30 10.55
N LEU A 667 19.11 17.07 10.46
CA LEU A 667 19.75 15.96 9.75
C LEU A 667 19.49 16.05 8.24
N ALA A 668 18.29 16.47 7.85
CA ALA A 668 17.91 16.71 6.46
C ALA A 668 16.82 17.79 6.38
N MET A 669 16.88 18.59 5.31
CA MET A 669 15.85 19.55 4.93
C MET A 669 15.29 19.17 3.57
N LEU A 670 14.03 18.77 3.56
CA LEU A 670 13.42 18.06 2.45
C LEU A 670 12.29 18.85 1.79
N GLY A 671 12.08 18.57 0.51
CA GLY A 671 11.08 19.22 -0.33
C GLY A 671 9.63 18.84 -0.02
N ASP A 672 8.74 19.14 -0.97
CA ASP A 672 7.35 18.69 -0.96
C ASP A 672 7.23 17.26 -1.51
N SER A 673 6.16 16.57 -1.13
CA SER A 673 5.78 15.23 -1.59
C SER A 673 6.89 14.17 -1.45
N VAL A 674 7.68 14.27 -0.38
CA VAL A 674 8.66 13.22 -0.04
C VAL A 674 7.95 11.96 0.40
N THR A 675 7.96 10.96 -0.49
CA THR A 675 7.34 9.66 -0.26
C THR A 675 8.11 8.80 0.76
N THR A 676 7.44 7.82 1.35
CA THR A 676 8.09 6.77 2.17
C THR A 676 9.14 5.94 1.41
N ASP A 677 9.13 5.91 0.07
CA ASP A 677 10.20 5.29 -0.73
C ASP A 677 11.48 6.14 -0.72
N HIS A 678 11.38 7.47 -0.54
CA HIS A 678 12.55 8.32 -0.30
C HIS A 678 13.12 8.11 1.10
N ILE A 679 12.24 8.02 2.10
CA ILE A 679 12.61 7.87 3.52
C ILE A 679 13.15 6.47 3.81
N SER A 680 12.51 5.41 3.29
CA SER A 680 12.90 4.02 3.49
C SER A 680 12.71 3.26 2.17
N PRO A 681 13.68 3.27 1.24
CA PRO A 681 13.59 2.55 -0.01
C PRO A 681 13.34 1.05 0.22
N ALA A 682 12.70 0.38 -0.75
CA ALA A 682 12.46 -1.07 -0.72
C ALA A 682 13.21 -1.83 -1.81
N GLY A 683 13.71 -1.14 -2.85
CA GLY A 683 14.37 -1.75 -3.99
C GLY A 683 15.84 -2.10 -3.75
N SER A 684 16.63 -2.08 -4.83
CA SER A 684 18.02 -2.53 -4.85
C SER A 684 18.95 -1.75 -3.90
N ILE A 685 19.94 -2.45 -3.37
CA ILE A 685 21.00 -1.88 -2.50
C ILE A 685 22.25 -1.63 -3.35
N LYS A 686 22.78 -0.40 -3.31
CA LYS A 686 24.04 -0.06 -4.00
C LYS A 686 25.25 -0.53 -3.18
N ALA A 687 26.26 -1.08 -3.84
CA ALA A 687 27.47 -1.58 -3.17
C ALA A 687 28.26 -0.50 -2.42
N ASP A 688 28.28 0.72 -2.93
CA ASP A 688 28.95 1.87 -2.30
C ASP A 688 28.12 2.58 -1.22
N SER A 689 26.84 2.22 -1.07
CA SER A 689 25.97 2.75 -0.02
C SER A 689 26.36 2.22 1.37
N PRO A 690 26.00 2.90 2.47
CA PRO A 690 26.28 2.40 3.82
C PRO A 690 25.81 0.96 4.06
N ALA A 691 24.60 0.60 3.58
CA ALA A 691 24.07 -0.76 3.69
C ALA A 691 24.85 -1.77 2.84
N GLY A 692 25.26 -1.39 1.63
CA GLY A 692 26.10 -2.23 0.77
C GLY A 692 27.47 -2.52 1.38
N ARG A 693 28.12 -1.50 1.95
CA ARG A 693 29.39 -1.67 2.68
C ARG A 693 29.24 -2.62 3.86
N TYR A 694 28.20 -2.44 4.66
CA TYR A 694 27.88 -3.33 5.77
C TYR A 694 27.69 -4.78 5.33
N LEU A 695 26.93 -5.02 4.25
CA LEU A 695 26.70 -6.38 3.73
C LEU A 695 28.00 -7.03 3.24
N LEU A 696 28.84 -6.29 2.52
CA LEU A 696 30.15 -6.78 2.07
C LEU A 696 31.08 -7.11 3.25
N GLU A 697 31.11 -6.26 4.28
CA GLU A 697 31.88 -6.49 5.51
C GLU A 697 31.42 -7.75 6.26
N HIS A 698 30.16 -8.16 6.09
CA HIS A 698 29.59 -9.38 6.65
C HIS A 698 29.60 -10.56 5.66
N GLY A 699 30.38 -10.47 4.58
CA GLY A 699 30.59 -11.58 3.63
C GLY A 699 29.45 -11.85 2.66
N VAL A 700 28.48 -10.93 2.53
CA VAL A 700 27.39 -11.06 1.54
C VAL A 700 27.90 -10.56 0.19
N GLU A 701 27.85 -11.42 -0.83
CA GLU A 701 28.24 -11.03 -2.19
C GLU A 701 27.23 -10.05 -2.81
N ARG A 702 27.68 -9.26 -3.78
CA ARG A 702 26.83 -8.25 -4.43
C ARG A 702 25.58 -8.83 -5.10
N GLY A 703 25.66 -10.05 -5.63
CA GLY A 703 24.52 -10.77 -6.20
C GLY A 703 23.44 -11.10 -5.17
N ASP A 704 23.83 -11.22 -3.90
CA ASP A 704 23.01 -11.72 -2.80
C ASP A 704 22.54 -10.61 -1.86
N PHE A 705 22.80 -9.34 -2.20
CA PHE A 705 22.26 -8.21 -1.43
C PHE A 705 20.73 -8.25 -1.32
N ASN A 706 20.07 -8.82 -2.34
CA ASN A 706 18.62 -8.83 -2.48
C ASN A 706 18.11 -7.36 -2.49
N SER A 707 17.06 -7.03 -1.73
CA SER A 707 16.44 -5.70 -1.71
C SER A 707 16.35 -5.16 -0.29
N TYR A 708 16.22 -3.84 -0.13
CA TYR A 708 15.93 -3.28 1.19
C TYR A 708 14.63 -3.86 1.78
N GLY A 709 13.62 -4.14 0.95
CA GLY A 709 12.37 -4.75 1.38
C GLY A 709 12.54 -6.12 2.03
N SER A 710 13.40 -6.98 1.47
CA SER A 710 13.67 -8.29 2.06
C SER A 710 14.53 -8.21 3.32
N ARG A 711 15.31 -7.13 3.51
CA ARG A 711 16.19 -6.91 4.67
C ARG A 711 15.48 -6.28 5.87
N ARG A 712 14.15 -6.14 5.84
CA ARG A 712 13.36 -5.47 6.89
C ARG A 712 13.35 -6.16 8.25
N GLY A 713 13.74 -7.44 8.33
CA GLY A 713 13.97 -8.10 9.62
C GLY A 713 15.30 -7.72 10.27
N ASN A 714 16.15 -6.93 9.61
CA ASN A 714 17.48 -6.56 10.08
C ASN A 714 17.61 -5.03 10.21
N HIS A 715 17.60 -4.56 11.46
CA HIS A 715 17.67 -3.14 11.75
C HIS A 715 18.98 -2.47 11.32
N GLU A 716 20.10 -3.18 11.27
CA GLU A 716 21.40 -2.64 10.83
C GLU A 716 21.36 -2.23 9.35
N VAL A 717 20.75 -3.06 8.51
CA VAL A 717 20.60 -2.78 7.08
C VAL A 717 19.59 -1.65 6.86
N MET A 718 18.45 -1.71 7.55
CA MET A 718 17.37 -0.73 7.35
C MET A 718 17.71 0.66 7.89
N MET A 719 18.40 0.75 9.03
CA MET A 719 18.91 2.03 9.54
C MET A 719 19.90 2.69 8.55
N ARG A 720 20.75 1.89 7.91
CA ARG A 720 21.67 2.35 6.84
C ARG A 720 20.95 2.71 5.54
N GLY A 721 19.84 2.03 5.25
CA GLY A 721 18.97 2.30 4.11
C GLY A 721 18.09 3.53 4.29
N THR A 722 17.95 4.05 5.50
CA THR A 722 17.08 5.18 5.80
C THR A 722 17.63 6.46 5.15
N PHE A 723 16.78 7.11 4.36
CA PHE A 723 17.07 8.20 3.44
C PHE A 723 18.08 7.87 2.33
N ALA A 724 18.36 6.59 2.05
CA ALA A 724 19.36 6.17 1.05
C ALA A 724 18.82 6.12 -0.39
N ASN A 725 17.59 6.60 -0.64
CA ASN A 725 17.01 6.61 -1.98
C ASN A 725 17.86 7.46 -2.94
N ILE A 726 18.08 6.97 -4.15
CA ILE A 726 18.96 7.60 -5.14
C ILE A 726 18.40 8.92 -5.72
N ARG A 727 17.11 9.20 -5.50
CA ARG A 727 16.38 10.38 -5.99
C ARG A 727 15.98 11.34 -4.88
N ILE A 728 16.28 11.04 -3.62
CA ILE A 728 16.00 12.02 -2.55
C ILE A 728 16.84 13.28 -2.79
N ARG A 729 16.22 14.44 -2.56
CA ARG A 729 16.85 15.74 -2.73
C ARG A 729 16.82 16.46 -1.39
N ASN A 730 18.00 16.64 -0.81
CA ASN A 730 18.19 17.36 0.44
C ASN A 730 18.63 18.79 0.13
N GLU A 731 17.85 19.77 0.56
CA GLU A 731 18.09 21.19 0.32
C GLU A 731 19.38 21.69 1.02
N MET A 732 19.94 20.91 1.97
CA MET A 732 21.24 21.21 2.61
C MET A 732 22.46 20.95 1.71
N VAL A 733 22.30 20.23 0.60
CA VAL A 733 23.35 19.89 -0.39
C VAL A 733 22.83 20.13 -1.81
N PRO A 734 22.65 21.41 -2.22
CA PRO A 734 21.98 21.75 -3.46
C PRO A 734 22.70 21.17 -4.69
N GLY A 735 21.92 20.63 -5.63
CA GLY A 735 22.42 20.02 -6.86
C GLY A 735 22.85 18.56 -6.73
N VAL A 736 22.80 17.97 -5.53
CA VAL A 736 23.11 16.56 -5.30
C VAL A 736 21.82 15.74 -5.18
N GLU A 737 21.68 14.69 -5.99
CA GLU A 737 20.65 13.66 -5.81
C GLU A 737 21.22 12.48 -5.03
N GLY A 738 20.40 11.89 -4.16
CA GLY A 738 20.76 10.74 -3.33
C GLY A 738 20.78 11.06 -1.85
N GLY A 739 20.96 10.02 -1.03
CA GLY A 739 20.90 10.08 0.43
C GLY A 739 22.06 10.79 1.11
N MET A 740 22.32 12.04 0.73
CA MET A 740 23.44 12.86 1.18
C MET A 740 22.95 14.01 2.07
N THR A 741 23.80 14.42 3.00
CA THR A 741 23.59 15.59 3.86
C THR A 741 24.92 16.26 4.20
N ARG A 742 24.83 17.35 4.96
CA ARG A 742 25.95 18.14 5.45
C ARG A 742 26.07 17.91 6.96
N TYR A 743 27.14 17.26 7.39
CA TYR A 743 27.48 17.16 8.80
C TYR A 743 28.02 18.53 9.25
N ILE A 744 27.22 19.24 10.03
CA ILE A 744 27.46 20.66 10.37
C ILE A 744 28.81 20.85 11.07
N PRO A 745 29.21 20.03 12.06
CA PRO A 745 30.57 20.12 12.58
C PRO A 745 31.60 19.80 11.47
N GLY A 746 32.32 20.83 11.01
CA GLY A 746 33.30 20.70 9.93
C GLY A 746 32.72 20.80 8.51
N ASN A 747 31.40 20.98 8.37
CA ASN A 747 30.72 21.23 7.09
C ASN A 747 30.97 20.16 6.01
N GLU A 748 31.06 18.89 6.41
CA GLU A 748 31.42 17.77 5.53
C GLU A 748 30.17 17.16 4.86
N GLN A 749 30.21 16.98 3.54
CA GLN A 749 29.16 16.25 2.82
C GLN A 749 29.37 14.73 2.96
N MET A 750 28.36 14.01 3.44
CA MET A 750 28.40 12.55 3.61
C MET A 750 27.00 11.92 3.49
N ALA A 751 26.91 10.59 3.56
CA ALA A 751 25.63 9.92 3.59
C ALA A 751 24.86 10.27 4.87
N ILE A 752 23.53 10.39 4.78
CA ILE A 752 22.67 10.73 5.93
C ILE A 752 22.90 9.80 7.12
N TYR A 753 23.01 8.50 6.87
CA TYR A 753 23.35 7.52 7.90
C TYR A 753 24.67 7.84 8.62
N ASP A 754 25.74 8.11 7.86
CA ASP A 754 27.07 8.36 8.42
C ASP A 754 27.05 9.63 9.31
N ALA A 755 26.33 10.68 8.88
CA ALA A 755 26.14 11.89 9.68
C ALA A 755 25.32 11.63 10.96
N ALA A 756 24.22 10.87 10.85
CA ALA A 756 23.37 10.51 11.98
C ALA A 756 24.15 9.78 13.08
N MET A 757 24.98 8.80 12.70
CA MET A 757 25.81 8.05 13.66
C MET A 757 26.85 8.95 14.35
N ARG A 758 27.46 9.91 13.65
CA ARG A 758 28.39 10.88 14.26
C ARG A 758 27.68 11.78 15.28
N TYR A 759 26.48 12.27 14.98
CA TYR A 759 25.69 13.05 15.93
C TYR A 759 25.26 12.23 17.16
N GLN A 760 24.88 10.97 16.95
CA GLN A 760 24.51 10.07 18.03
C GLN A 760 25.70 9.79 18.97
N GLN A 761 26.90 9.59 18.42
CA GLN A 761 28.14 9.47 19.21
C GLN A 761 28.43 10.74 20.04
N ALA A 762 28.07 11.91 19.52
CA ALA A 762 28.20 13.19 20.22
C ALA A 762 27.05 13.48 21.21
N GLY A 763 26.04 12.60 21.31
CA GLY A 763 24.87 12.80 22.17
C GLY A 763 23.94 13.94 21.72
N ILE A 764 23.97 14.28 20.42
CA ILE A 764 23.20 15.39 19.86
C ILE A 764 21.88 14.86 19.26
N PRO A 765 20.70 15.34 19.71
CA PRO A 765 19.42 14.94 19.13
C PRO A 765 19.25 15.49 17.71
N LEU A 766 18.43 14.82 16.90
CA LEU A 766 18.24 15.19 15.50
C LEU A 766 16.79 15.57 15.17
N ALA A 767 16.66 16.44 14.17
CA ALA A 767 15.40 16.89 13.60
C ALA A 767 15.38 16.71 12.07
N ILE A 768 14.20 16.52 11.52
CA ILE A 768 13.94 16.59 10.07
C ILE A 768 13.05 17.80 9.78
N ILE A 769 13.40 18.57 8.76
CA ILE A 769 12.54 19.62 8.20
C ILE A 769 12.00 19.13 6.86
N ALA A 770 10.70 19.29 6.60
CA ALA A 770 10.09 18.87 5.34
C ALA A 770 9.04 19.87 4.82
N GLY A 771 8.72 19.75 3.53
CA GLY A 771 7.63 20.48 2.89
C GLY A 771 6.25 19.85 3.12
N LYS A 772 5.39 19.97 2.12
CA LYS A 772 4.03 19.42 2.14
C LYS A 772 4.00 17.92 1.87
N GLU A 773 2.96 17.24 2.33
CA GLU A 773 2.69 15.82 2.04
C GLU A 773 3.87 14.90 2.42
N TYR A 774 4.54 15.20 3.54
CA TYR A 774 5.67 14.41 4.02
C TYR A 774 5.22 13.00 4.41
N GLY A 775 5.86 11.99 3.83
CA GLY A 775 5.55 10.58 4.07
C GLY A 775 4.45 9.99 3.19
N SER A 776 4.24 10.50 1.98
CA SER A 776 3.26 9.93 1.04
C SER A 776 3.60 8.51 0.56
N GLY A 777 2.58 7.74 0.20
CA GLY A 777 2.73 6.43 -0.43
C GLY A 777 2.55 5.23 0.51
N SER A 778 3.56 4.35 0.58
CA SER A 778 3.46 3.03 1.21
C SER A 778 3.34 3.11 2.73
N SER A 779 2.63 2.16 3.33
CA SER A 779 2.39 2.04 4.78
C SER A 779 3.62 1.68 5.63
N ARG A 780 4.80 1.49 5.02
CA ARG A 780 5.99 0.95 5.70
C ARG A 780 6.39 1.76 6.95
N ASP A 781 6.40 1.09 8.09
CA ASP A 781 6.79 1.65 9.38
C ASP A 781 8.31 1.89 9.53
N TRP A 782 9.13 1.24 8.69
CA TRP A 782 10.56 1.52 8.57
C TRP A 782 10.87 2.99 8.22
N ALA A 783 9.92 3.71 7.61
CA ALA A 783 10.02 5.15 7.44
C ALA A 783 9.97 5.94 8.77
N ALA A 784 9.58 5.33 9.88
CA ALA A 784 9.65 5.90 11.23
C ALA A 784 10.67 5.19 12.12
N LYS A 785 10.75 3.85 12.06
CA LYS A 785 11.78 3.06 12.79
C LYS A 785 13.20 3.48 12.40
N GLY A 786 13.44 3.68 11.10
CA GLY A 786 14.72 4.13 10.57
C GLY A 786 15.18 5.47 11.15
N PRO A 787 14.40 6.56 11.00
CA PRO A 787 14.74 7.85 11.60
C PRO A 787 14.90 7.78 13.12
N ARG A 788 14.09 6.97 13.83
CA ARG A 788 14.23 6.77 15.27
C ARG A 788 15.60 6.19 15.63
N LEU A 789 16.04 5.14 14.92
CA LEU A 789 17.36 4.53 15.10
C LEU A 789 18.52 5.47 14.71
N GLN A 790 18.28 6.37 13.75
CA GLN A 790 19.23 7.43 13.40
C GLN A 790 19.28 8.58 14.44
N GLY A 791 18.47 8.55 15.51
CA GLY A 791 18.46 9.56 16.57
C GLY A 791 17.53 10.75 16.34
N VAL A 792 16.64 10.68 15.34
CA VAL A 792 15.61 11.70 15.11
C VAL A 792 14.59 11.69 16.24
N ARG A 793 14.32 12.86 16.82
CA ARG A 793 13.35 13.07 17.92
C ARG A 793 12.13 13.87 17.50
N VAL A 794 12.26 14.71 16.47
CA VAL A 794 11.19 15.58 15.98
C VAL A 794 11.23 15.69 14.46
N VAL A 795 10.07 15.74 13.83
CA VAL A 795 9.91 16.11 12.42
C VAL A 795 9.03 17.35 12.36
N ILE A 796 9.48 18.39 11.66
CA ILE A 796 8.73 19.63 11.43
C ILE A 796 8.44 19.74 9.93
N ALA A 797 7.17 19.64 9.55
CA ALA A 797 6.74 19.66 8.16
C ALA A 797 5.68 20.74 7.88
N GLU A 798 5.42 21.06 6.62
CA GLU A 798 4.26 21.88 6.27
C GLU A 798 2.96 21.08 6.35
N SER A 799 3.01 19.79 6.02
CA SER A 799 1.93 18.84 6.26
C SER A 799 2.42 17.38 6.21
N PHE A 800 1.68 16.47 6.86
CA PHE A 800 1.96 15.04 6.86
C PHE A 800 0.86 14.23 6.17
N GLU A 801 1.27 13.11 5.57
CA GLU A 801 0.33 12.05 5.16
C GLU A 801 -0.04 11.16 6.36
N ARG A 802 -1.29 10.67 6.37
CA ARG A 802 -1.94 10.09 7.57
C ARG A 802 -1.14 8.97 8.23
N ILE A 803 -0.79 7.94 7.45
CA ILE A 803 -0.12 6.72 7.97
C ILE A 803 1.27 7.06 8.50
N HIS A 804 2.01 7.89 7.78
CA HIS A 804 3.37 8.25 8.20
C HIS A 804 3.38 9.03 9.52
N ARG A 805 2.47 9.99 9.69
CA ARG A 805 2.29 10.71 10.96
C ARG A 805 2.03 9.74 12.12
N SER A 806 1.11 8.79 11.95
CA SER A 806 0.83 7.76 12.98
C SER A 806 2.06 6.90 13.28
N ASN A 807 2.84 6.50 12.26
CA ASN A 807 4.06 5.73 12.44
C ASN A 807 5.14 6.50 13.23
N LEU A 808 5.28 7.82 12.99
CA LEU A 808 6.21 8.67 13.75
C LEU A 808 5.86 8.66 15.24
N ILE A 809 4.59 8.87 15.58
CA ILE A 809 4.09 8.83 16.96
C ILE A 809 4.29 7.45 17.58
N GLY A 810 3.97 6.39 16.82
CA GLY A 810 4.15 4.99 17.23
C GLY A 810 5.61 4.64 17.59
N MET A 811 6.59 5.38 17.06
CA MET A 811 8.01 5.25 17.36
C MET A 811 8.56 6.32 18.32
N GLY A 812 7.70 7.14 18.93
CA GLY A 812 8.12 8.19 19.86
C GLY A 812 8.76 9.42 19.21
N ILE A 813 8.58 9.62 17.90
CA ILE A 813 9.02 10.82 17.18
C ILE A 813 7.88 11.85 17.20
N LEU A 814 8.18 13.09 17.59
CA LEU A 814 7.18 14.16 17.65
C LEU A 814 6.92 14.76 16.25
N PRO A 815 5.70 14.65 15.68
CA PRO A 815 5.35 15.33 14.43
C PRO A 815 4.80 16.73 14.71
N LEU A 816 5.44 17.76 14.15
CA LEU A 816 5.03 19.16 14.26
C LEU A 816 4.74 19.75 12.88
N GLU A 817 3.68 20.56 12.79
CA GLU A 817 3.39 21.35 11.59
C GLU A 817 3.78 22.82 11.79
N PHE A 818 4.38 23.42 10.76
CA PHE A 818 4.62 24.85 10.75
C PHE A 818 3.31 25.64 10.93
N PRO A 819 3.37 26.84 11.55
CA PRO A 819 2.23 27.76 11.55
C PRO A 819 1.74 28.05 10.13
N GLN A 820 0.45 28.38 9.98
CA GLN A 820 -0.12 28.68 8.68
C GLN A 820 0.66 29.78 7.96
N GLY A 821 1.08 29.52 6.71
CA GLY A 821 1.85 30.44 5.89
C GLY A 821 3.36 30.48 6.20
N VAL A 822 3.80 29.83 7.26
CA VAL A 822 5.23 29.65 7.59
C VAL A 822 5.74 28.37 6.93
N THR A 823 6.90 28.47 6.31
CA THR A 823 7.59 27.36 5.63
C THR A 823 9.09 27.46 5.90
N ARG A 824 9.81 26.37 5.64
CA ARG A 824 11.28 26.38 5.62
C ARG A 824 11.87 27.51 4.74
N LYS A 825 11.18 27.87 3.66
CA LYS A 825 11.60 28.92 2.72
C LYS A 825 11.34 30.33 3.25
N THR A 826 10.18 30.57 3.88
CA THR A 826 9.87 31.89 4.47
C THR A 826 10.76 32.19 5.67
N LEU A 827 11.14 31.15 6.42
CA LEU A 827 12.11 31.22 7.52
C LEU A 827 13.56 31.31 7.05
N LYS A 828 13.80 31.09 5.75
CA LYS A 828 15.12 31.07 5.10
C LYS A 828 16.10 30.11 5.78
N LEU A 829 15.61 28.92 6.14
CA LEU A 829 16.44 27.91 6.78
C LEU A 829 17.55 27.45 5.84
N THR A 830 18.75 27.25 6.38
CA THR A 830 19.91 26.72 5.64
C THR A 830 20.28 25.29 6.08
N GLY A 831 19.74 24.84 7.21
CA GLY A 831 20.08 23.58 7.86
C GLY A 831 21.16 23.72 8.93
N ASP A 832 21.74 24.90 9.12
CA ASP A 832 22.77 25.17 10.12
C ASP A 832 22.17 25.44 11.51
N GLU A 833 20.86 25.68 11.58
CA GLU A 833 20.13 26.05 12.79
C GLU A 833 20.12 24.92 13.84
N GLN A 834 20.06 25.33 15.11
CA GLN A 834 19.74 24.45 16.23
C GLN A 834 18.26 24.59 16.60
N ILE A 835 17.63 23.48 16.92
CA ILE A 835 16.20 23.40 17.24
C ILE A 835 16.03 23.01 18.71
N GLU A 836 15.21 23.79 19.41
CA GLU A 836 14.67 23.40 20.71
C GLU A 836 13.15 23.27 20.65
N VAL A 837 12.61 22.30 21.36
CA VAL A 837 11.17 22.09 21.50
C VAL A 837 10.88 21.95 22.99
N VAL A 838 10.15 22.92 23.54
CA VAL A 838 9.96 23.09 24.98
C VAL A 838 8.52 22.82 25.43
N ASP A 839 8.34 22.67 26.74
CA ASP A 839 7.05 22.44 27.40
C ASP A 839 6.38 21.10 27.03
N LEU A 840 7.18 20.07 26.70
CA LEU A 840 6.66 18.80 26.20
C LEU A 840 5.91 17.97 27.25
N GLN A 841 6.10 18.25 28.54
CA GLN A 841 5.31 17.63 29.61
C GLN A 841 3.84 18.09 29.61
N GLN A 842 3.54 19.25 29.03
CA GLN A 842 2.20 19.85 29.01
C GLN A 842 1.48 19.63 27.67
N LEU A 843 1.98 18.71 26.84
CA LEU A 843 1.39 18.39 25.55
C LEU A 843 -0.10 18.05 25.67
N LYS A 844 -0.88 18.63 24.76
CA LYS A 844 -2.30 18.34 24.56
C LYS A 844 -2.53 17.89 23.12
N PRO A 845 -3.46 16.97 22.87
CA PRO A 845 -3.80 16.57 21.50
C PRO A 845 -4.18 17.78 20.64
N GLY A 846 -3.62 17.88 19.44
CA GLY A 846 -3.82 18.98 18.48
C GLY A 846 -3.32 20.35 18.93
N GLY A 847 -2.64 20.43 20.09
CA GLY A 847 -2.20 21.68 20.70
C GLY A 847 -1.04 22.36 19.96
N THR A 848 -0.58 23.48 20.50
CA THR A 848 0.55 24.24 19.97
C THR A 848 1.78 24.05 20.86
N VAL A 849 2.96 23.95 20.25
CA VAL A 849 4.24 23.74 20.92
C VAL A 849 5.23 24.80 20.45
N SER A 850 6.01 25.34 21.39
CA SER A 850 7.04 26.33 21.10
C SER A 850 8.28 25.65 20.53
N VAL A 851 8.65 26.02 19.31
CA VAL A 851 9.90 25.61 18.65
C VAL A 851 10.83 26.82 18.58
N ILE A 852 11.99 26.73 19.20
CA ILE A 852 13.00 27.80 19.19
C ILE A 852 14.07 27.42 18.16
N LEU A 853 14.24 28.27 17.14
CA LEU A 853 15.27 28.14 16.13
C LEU A 853 16.42 29.09 16.45
N THR A 854 17.61 28.56 16.68
CA THR A 854 18.83 29.36 16.93
C THR A 854 19.76 29.29 15.73
N ARG A 855 20.08 30.43 15.14
CA ARG A 855 20.99 30.56 13.99
C ARG A 855 22.45 30.63 14.42
N GLU A 856 23.37 30.52 13.46
CA GLU A 856 24.82 30.58 13.74
C GLU A 856 25.27 31.90 14.39
N ASP A 857 24.60 33.01 14.07
CA ASP A 857 24.86 34.32 14.67
C ASP A 857 24.27 34.48 16.09
N GLY A 858 23.63 33.43 16.61
CA GLY A 858 22.96 33.42 17.90
C GLY A 858 21.56 34.04 17.90
N SER A 859 21.07 34.55 16.76
CA SER A 859 19.71 35.05 16.66
C SER A 859 18.70 33.92 16.83
N GLN A 860 17.62 34.22 17.56
CA GLN A 860 16.57 33.26 17.87
C GLN A 860 15.24 33.67 17.27
N GLU A 861 14.49 32.68 16.79
CA GLU A 861 13.11 32.84 16.35
C GLU A 861 12.25 31.76 16.99
N VAL A 862 11.09 32.15 17.53
CA VAL A 862 10.17 31.23 18.21
C VAL A 862 8.95 31.00 17.33
N LEU A 863 8.65 29.73 17.05
CA LEU A 863 7.52 29.30 16.25
C LEU A 863 6.50 28.58 17.11
N ALA A 864 5.24 28.94 16.92
CA ALA A 864 4.10 28.28 17.54
C ALA A 864 3.63 27.12 16.65
N ALA A 865 4.37 26.01 16.63
CA ALA A 865 4.12 24.87 15.76
C ALA A 865 2.92 24.05 16.26
N ARG A 866 2.11 23.51 15.35
CA ARG A 866 0.99 22.63 15.71
C ARG A 866 1.50 21.22 15.99
N CYS A 867 1.20 20.68 17.16
CA CYS A 867 1.43 19.29 17.48
C CYS A 867 0.43 18.41 16.73
N ARG A 868 0.95 17.45 15.95
CA ARG A 868 0.15 16.49 15.18
C ARG A 868 -0.04 15.15 15.89
N ILE A 869 0.02 15.15 17.22
CA ILE A 869 -0.61 14.13 18.06
C ILE A 869 -2.09 14.53 18.14
N ASP A 870 -2.94 13.86 17.40
CA ASP A 870 -4.32 14.31 17.14
C ASP A 870 -5.31 13.77 18.20
N THR A 871 -4.94 12.71 18.92
CA THR A 871 -5.83 12.00 19.86
C THR A 871 -5.24 11.79 21.25
N GLY A 872 -6.09 11.48 22.24
CA GLY A 872 -5.65 11.19 23.60
C GLY A 872 -4.82 9.92 23.69
N ASN A 873 -5.21 8.88 22.95
CA ASN A 873 -4.47 7.61 22.89
C ASN A 873 -3.09 7.78 22.24
N GLU A 874 -2.99 8.56 21.15
CA GLU A 874 -1.71 8.88 20.54
C GLU A 874 -0.75 9.60 21.52
N LEU A 875 -1.30 10.51 22.34
CA LEU A 875 -0.51 11.16 23.39
C LEU A 875 -0.02 10.16 24.45
N THR A 876 -0.85 9.18 24.82
CA THR A 876 -0.46 8.09 25.71
C THR A 876 0.65 7.25 25.10
N TYR A 877 0.57 6.92 23.81
CA TYR A 877 1.63 6.18 23.11
C TYR A 877 2.94 6.96 23.09
N TYR A 878 2.89 8.26 22.78
CA TYR A 878 4.06 9.13 22.80
C TYR A 878 4.71 9.20 24.20
N LYS A 879 3.89 9.35 25.26
CA LYS A 879 4.37 9.33 26.65
C LYS A 879 5.01 8.00 27.06
N ASN A 880 4.71 6.92 26.35
CA ASN A 880 5.30 5.61 26.57
C ASN A 880 6.57 5.36 25.73
N ASP A 881 7.04 6.33 24.96
CA ASP A 881 8.12 6.19 23.96
C ASP A 881 7.74 5.28 22.78
N GLY A 882 6.44 5.14 22.52
CA GLY A 882 5.88 4.39 21.39
C GLY A 882 4.72 3.47 21.77
N ILE A 883 3.99 3.03 20.75
CA ILE A 883 2.79 2.20 20.94
C ILE A 883 3.12 0.79 21.42
N LEU A 884 4.18 0.14 20.91
CA LEU A 884 4.56 -1.20 21.38
C LEU A 884 5.10 -1.18 22.82
N HIS A 885 5.79 -0.11 23.21
CA HIS A 885 6.19 0.11 24.61
C HIS A 885 4.97 0.18 25.54
N TYR A 886 3.93 0.92 25.13
CA TYR A 886 2.66 0.97 25.85
C TYR A 886 2.01 -0.42 25.95
N VAL A 887 1.96 -1.17 24.85
CA VAL A 887 1.38 -2.52 24.82
C VAL A 887 2.11 -3.47 25.77
N ILE A 888 3.44 -3.51 25.73
CA ILE A 888 4.25 -4.33 26.65
C ILE A 888 3.90 -3.97 28.11
N ARG A 889 3.89 -2.69 28.47
CA ARG A 889 3.59 -2.27 29.87
C ARG A 889 2.21 -2.72 30.31
N ASN A 890 1.20 -2.62 29.45
CA ASN A 890 -0.15 -3.10 29.76
C ASN A 890 -0.22 -4.63 29.92
N MET A 891 0.59 -5.39 29.19
CA MET A 891 0.64 -6.85 29.35
C MET A 891 1.28 -7.30 30.67
N LEU A 892 2.16 -6.48 31.23
CA LEU A 892 2.83 -6.74 32.52
C LEU A 892 1.92 -6.51 33.73
N GLN A 893 0.77 -5.87 33.55
CA GLN A 893 -0.23 -5.63 34.59
C GLN A 893 -1.07 -6.87 34.90
#